data_AF-A0A1H0CUU0-F1
#
_entry.id   AF-A0A1H0CUU0-F1
#
_cell.length_a   1.000
_cell.length_b   1.000
_cell.length_c   1.000
_cell.angle_alpha   90.00
_cell.angle_beta   90.00
_cell.angle_gamma   90.00
#
_symmetry.space_group_name_H-M   'P 1'
#
loop_
_entity.id
_entity.type
_entity.pdbx_description
1 polymer ?
#
loop_
_entity_poly.entity_id
_entity_poly.type
_entity_poly.pdbx_seq_one_letter_code
_entity_poly.pdbx_strand_id
1 'polypeptide(L)'
;MAGSNNRVFGSEVTVKGGTVEGWVEAASVCDEGGRYRAYFSASFDKPVRSYGTWKGGTVTPGSATARGGEARHDAGTYLVFDKGAKVTATVGLSYVSTANAAMNAAHEVGTRTFGQVRTAAERTWRDALDTVRTEGGTKEERTKFYTALYHALLHPNTFDDVNGEYQGYDGKVHKVAGGRHHYVTYAGWDAYRSQAQLVALLFPKVGSDINQSIVEMVGQTGKWPNWPHLNQPQQKMSGDSLQSLLSSIDAFGSTDYDRRAALQSMKDTQSLPADRTLRRHGYQYTSVGFVENRKQDAATSKTLEYAIDDFGIAQLAKRLGDKKTYDRFMQRAQNWQNVFDDQSRHIRPRDRNGFDRGFNLGERGDQFEQATGWQYGWMVPHNIGTLIEKRGGTEAAALALDEHLGALDAGVYNTRGAYLSNQPSFGAPYVHHWLRRPDLARDALRRASAEMYGTTPSGLPGNDDLGSLSAWYVWANIGLYPAVHGTADLLVTGPRFDRVVVDSAGSRRRIDVRSPGGATMPYITGMKVDGKTVTRSWLGEGFAREGGELRLTMSARRGTWGAREADVPPSYTDGSDARNNTGTTPDGAGNTGSLDLSDNSLSRNRLAGAGAAPGAPVRHGDTGVTFTWPDTEPGQPDNWIPHGQRVPMGNVRATGISFLGLATNGPSQGTAVVEYTDGSTQDVGVQLTDWTPGTTYQFGNTPLVTTVGRNRAAGGSDTVETKVFGTVPRLLDPSKRVASVVLPQGTDRGIMHIFDVALTTKRDLEVPGTTPERIVLTPTGTPHASQAVTWRTGAAVTAGEVRVRRPGDRTWRTVPARANEELVAAGVPSRTHSAVMTGLRPGTKYEYQVGTGSWVGPVHTFTTARRPGEDFTFLYFGDAQNELASKWAPVVKQAYDRYPDAVGSVNAGDLINSSGNDSEWRDWFAAMDGYSQTTNVIAAPGNHEYSGDSFLRTWKSTFEFPSDGPRPGKAAGTTPAARQRAVYEAHMAKVIAETAYYTDYQGVRFITLNASTGDARSLMTPPWLPACSQDCPDPEKLWLDLQSRWLDGVLGNNPNKWAVTVFHQPVFSSAAGRDEKPVRDAWLPVFQRNDIDLVLMGHDHVYSRGYVDSDATGTPGVTTGPVYTVAVSGPKYYELAPEGESVWRRNGATEVVRAGHTSTFQGIRVSKNQLRYEALVAAKWDDRSTTDKGVGEVLDAFTVTKYDDGTKYVTEEGVPVPGERSTRR
;
A
#
# COMPACT_ATOMS: atom_id res chain seq x y z
N MET A 1 12.47 -33.15 39.15
CA MET A 1 11.26 -33.74 38.56
C MET A 1 10.21 -32.67 38.27
N ALA A 2 9.82 -31.85 39.25
CA ALA A 2 9.19 -30.55 38.97
C ALA A 2 10.29 -29.49 38.76
N GLY A 3 10.12 -28.59 37.78
CA GLY A 3 11.00 -27.42 37.60
C GLY A 3 10.87 -26.44 38.76
N SER A 4 11.92 -25.65 39.04
CA SER A 4 11.93 -24.70 40.17
C SER A 4 10.82 -23.64 40.09
N ASN A 5 10.34 -23.35 38.88
CA ASN A 5 9.30 -22.37 38.60
C ASN A 5 7.92 -22.99 38.35
N ASN A 6 7.75 -24.31 38.49
CA ASN A 6 6.47 -24.96 38.21
C ASN A 6 5.62 -25.08 39.47
N ARG A 7 4.32 -24.86 39.36
CA ARG A 7 3.34 -25.26 40.37
C ARG A 7 3.33 -26.78 40.52
N VAL A 8 3.31 -27.21 41.78
CA VAL A 8 3.18 -28.63 42.18
C VAL A 8 1.76 -28.85 42.66
N PHE A 9 1.13 -29.94 42.21
CA PHE A 9 -0.23 -30.33 42.59
C PHE A 9 -0.26 -31.48 43.60
N GLY A 10 0.82 -32.26 43.65
CA GLY A 10 0.98 -33.32 44.63
C GLY A 10 2.31 -34.02 44.48
N SER A 11 2.75 -34.66 45.54
CA SER A 11 3.94 -35.51 45.53
C SER A 11 3.83 -36.63 46.54
N GLU A 12 4.55 -37.71 46.27
CA GLU A 12 4.73 -38.81 47.21
C GLU A 12 6.18 -39.27 47.17
N VAL A 13 6.70 -39.65 48.33
CA VAL A 13 7.97 -40.35 48.44
C VAL A 13 7.84 -41.50 49.43
N THR A 14 8.47 -42.62 49.10
CA THR A 14 8.52 -43.82 49.92
C THR A 14 9.95 -44.37 49.99
N VAL A 15 10.42 -44.69 51.20
CA VAL A 15 11.68 -45.38 51.46
C VAL A 15 11.42 -46.88 51.62
N LYS A 16 12.09 -47.70 50.82
CA LYS A 16 12.03 -49.18 50.85
C LYS A 16 13.43 -49.74 50.94
N GLY A 17 13.92 -49.92 52.18
CA GLY A 17 15.28 -50.39 52.43
C GLY A 17 16.33 -49.41 51.88
N GLY A 18 17.12 -49.87 50.90
CA GLY A 18 18.13 -49.06 50.21
C GLY A 18 17.62 -48.28 48.98
N THR A 19 16.30 -48.22 48.78
CA THR A 19 15.67 -47.55 47.63
C THR A 19 14.70 -46.47 48.10
N VAL A 20 14.67 -45.34 47.39
CA VAL A 20 13.67 -44.28 47.52
C VAL A 20 12.93 -44.15 46.19
N GLU A 21 11.61 -44.23 46.24
CA GLU A 21 10.77 -44.09 45.05
C GLU A 21 9.60 -43.14 45.31
N GLY A 22 9.00 -42.64 44.24
CA GLY A 22 7.88 -41.72 44.39
C GLY A 22 7.50 -41.03 43.09
N TRP A 23 6.69 -39.99 43.22
CA TRP A 23 6.21 -39.21 42.09
C TRP A 23 5.97 -37.75 42.46
N VAL A 24 5.93 -36.89 41.44
CA VAL A 24 5.47 -35.51 41.54
C VAL A 24 4.53 -35.21 40.37
N GLU A 25 3.41 -34.55 40.66
CA GLU A 25 2.52 -33.99 39.67
C GLU A 25 2.70 -32.47 39.63
N ALA A 26 2.98 -31.92 38.45
CA ALA A 26 3.30 -30.51 38.27
C ALA A 26 2.69 -29.95 36.98
N ALA A 27 2.58 -28.62 36.92
CA ALA A 27 2.23 -27.90 35.69
C ALA A 27 3.41 -27.94 34.70
N SER A 28 3.09 -28.07 33.41
CA SER A 28 4.03 -27.75 32.33
C SER A 28 4.21 -26.22 32.22
N VAL A 29 5.45 -25.77 31.98
CA VAL A 29 5.89 -24.37 31.73
C VAL A 29 5.16 -23.25 32.50
N CYS A 30 5.83 -22.65 33.49
CA CYS A 30 5.48 -21.36 34.11
C CYS A 30 3.99 -21.21 34.53
N ASP A 31 3.48 -22.15 35.34
CA ASP A 31 2.16 -22.12 36.00
C ASP A 31 0.90 -22.14 35.11
N GLU A 32 1.03 -22.07 33.79
CA GLU A 32 -0.11 -21.97 32.84
C GLU A 32 -0.40 -23.24 32.02
N GLY A 33 0.49 -24.23 32.04
CA GLY A 33 0.35 -25.44 31.22
C GLY A 33 -0.42 -26.58 31.87
N GLY A 34 -0.76 -27.59 31.06
CA GLY A 34 -1.41 -28.83 31.50
C GLY A 34 -0.56 -29.62 32.50
N ARG A 35 -1.19 -30.56 33.21
CA ARG A 35 -0.55 -31.34 34.28
C ARG A 35 0.19 -32.54 33.70
N TYR A 36 1.39 -32.79 34.21
CA TYR A 36 2.09 -34.04 33.98
C TYR A 36 2.49 -34.66 35.32
N ARG A 37 2.70 -35.98 35.32
CA ARG A 37 3.24 -36.71 36.46
C ARG A 37 4.55 -37.37 36.07
N ALA A 38 5.57 -37.19 36.88
CA ALA A 38 6.85 -37.85 36.74
C ALA A 38 7.09 -38.75 37.94
N TYR A 39 7.64 -39.93 37.69
CA TYR A 39 7.96 -40.98 38.67
C TYR A 39 9.47 -41.17 38.73
N PHE A 40 9.98 -41.52 39.92
CA PHE A 40 11.39 -41.81 40.13
C PHE A 40 11.59 -43.06 40.99
N SER A 41 12.73 -43.71 40.80
CA SER A 41 13.26 -44.74 41.69
C SER A 41 14.77 -44.55 41.83
N ALA A 42 15.25 -44.44 43.07
CA ALA A 42 16.62 -44.15 43.42
C ALA A 42 17.17 -45.21 44.38
N SER A 43 18.14 -46.02 43.95
CA SER A 43 18.82 -47.00 44.79
C SER A 43 20.19 -46.51 45.22
N PHE A 44 20.62 -46.87 46.44
CA PHE A 44 21.87 -46.42 47.04
C PHE A 44 22.83 -47.59 47.28
N ASP A 45 24.11 -47.41 46.98
CA ASP A 45 25.15 -48.44 47.09
C ASP A 45 25.70 -48.67 48.50
N LYS A 46 25.25 -47.87 49.48
CA LYS A 46 25.60 -47.99 50.90
C LYS A 46 24.38 -48.33 51.74
N PRO A 47 24.54 -49.12 52.82
CA PRO A 47 23.47 -49.34 53.78
C PRO A 47 22.97 -48.02 54.38
N VAL A 48 21.65 -47.82 54.39
CA VAL A 48 21.01 -46.70 55.06
C VAL A 48 20.96 -46.99 56.56
N ARG A 49 21.62 -46.16 57.37
CA ARG A 49 21.69 -46.31 58.84
C ARG A 49 20.38 -45.90 59.52
N SER A 50 19.80 -44.80 59.06
CA SER A 50 18.49 -44.33 59.50
C SER A 50 17.88 -43.46 58.41
N TYR A 51 16.56 -43.38 58.38
CA TYR A 51 15.81 -42.55 57.44
C TYR A 51 14.65 -41.87 58.16
N GLY A 52 14.03 -40.92 57.48
CA GLY A 52 12.74 -40.38 57.87
C GLY A 52 12.15 -39.56 56.74
N THR A 53 10.95 -39.05 56.95
CA THR A 53 10.30 -38.16 55.98
C THR A 53 10.02 -36.80 56.59
N TRP A 54 9.74 -35.81 55.76
CA TRP A 54 9.13 -34.56 56.21
C TRP A 54 7.80 -34.30 55.51
N LYS A 55 6.93 -33.55 56.19
CA LYS A 55 5.75 -32.90 55.61
C LYS A 55 5.63 -31.46 56.13
N GLY A 56 5.55 -30.49 55.23
CA GLY A 56 5.71 -29.08 55.56
C GLY A 56 7.03 -28.85 56.31
N GLY A 57 6.95 -28.23 57.49
CA GLY A 57 8.10 -28.05 58.38
C GLY A 57 8.38 -29.21 59.35
N THR A 58 7.56 -30.27 59.36
CA THR A 58 7.66 -31.35 60.35
C THR A 58 8.49 -32.51 59.83
N VAL A 59 9.54 -32.88 60.54
CA VAL A 59 10.38 -34.05 60.26
C VAL A 59 9.98 -35.21 61.17
N THR A 60 9.73 -36.38 60.59
CA THR A 60 9.32 -37.60 61.30
C THR A 60 10.36 -38.70 61.10
N PRO A 61 11.28 -38.91 62.07
CA PRO A 61 12.25 -40.01 62.04
C PRO A 61 11.59 -41.39 61.94
N GLY A 62 12.18 -42.29 61.16
CA GLY A 62 11.68 -43.66 60.93
C GLY A 62 10.44 -43.76 60.04
N SER A 63 9.78 -42.63 59.72
CA SER A 63 8.68 -42.62 58.75
C SER A 63 9.18 -43.00 57.37
N ALA A 64 8.50 -43.97 56.74
CA ALA A 64 8.88 -44.51 55.44
C ALA A 64 8.14 -43.85 54.28
N THR A 65 7.10 -43.05 54.50
CA THR A 65 6.33 -42.42 53.42
C THR A 65 5.87 -41.04 53.82
N ALA A 66 5.91 -40.10 52.86
CA ALA A 66 5.28 -38.80 52.98
C ALA A 66 4.57 -38.42 51.70
N ARG A 67 3.46 -37.70 51.86
CA ARG A 67 2.66 -37.11 50.77
C ARG A 67 2.57 -35.61 50.96
N GLY A 68 2.93 -34.88 49.92
CA GLY A 68 2.81 -33.43 49.85
C GLY A 68 1.58 -33.01 49.06
N GLY A 69 0.95 -31.91 49.47
CA GLY A 69 -0.16 -31.28 48.76
C GLY A 69 0.30 -30.29 47.68
N GLU A 70 -0.51 -29.25 47.43
CA GLU A 70 -0.23 -28.21 46.43
C GLU A 70 0.83 -27.18 46.88
N ALA A 71 1.97 -27.65 47.39
CA ALA A 71 3.06 -26.78 47.83
C ALA A 71 4.42 -27.33 47.42
N ARG A 72 5.32 -26.41 47.03
CA ARG A 72 6.72 -26.76 46.74
C ARG A 72 7.40 -27.21 48.02
N HIS A 73 8.23 -28.26 47.93
CA HIS A 73 8.98 -28.83 49.05
C HIS A 73 8.12 -29.35 50.23
N ASP A 74 6.81 -29.52 50.04
CA ASP A 74 5.87 -29.91 51.10
C ASP A 74 6.07 -31.34 51.61
N ALA A 75 6.70 -32.22 50.85
CA ALA A 75 7.08 -33.54 51.33
C ALA A 75 8.41 -34.01 50.75
N GLY A 76 9.10 -34.87 51.50
CA GLY A 76 10.31 -35.53 51.04
C GLY A 76 10.90 -36.48 52.09
N THR A 77 12.11 -36.97 51.83
CA THR A 77 12.81 -37.92 52.71
C THR A 77 14.27 -37.58 52.91
N TYR A 78 14.79 -37.87 54.11
CA TYR A 78 16.21 -37.84 54.40
C TYR A 78 16.73 -39.26 54.66
N LEU A 79 17.96 -39.51 54.22
CA LEU A 79 18.69 -40.74 54.48
C LEU A 79 19.99 -40.40 55.21
N VAL A 80 20.36 -41.23 56.18
CA VAL A 80 21.61 -41.11 56.93
C VAL A 80 22.48 -42.31 56.62
N PHE A 81 23.73 -42.03 56.26
CA PHE A 81 24.77 -43.02 55.99
C PHE A 81 25.91 -42.87 57.01
N ASP A 82 26.88 -43.78 56.97
CA ASP A 82 28.07 -43.67 57.82
C ASP A 82 28.88 -42.41 57.49
N LYS A 83 29.46 -41.80 58.54
CA LYS A 83 30.28 -40.60 58.40
C LYS A 83 31.46 -40.88 57.48
N GLY A 84 31.63 -40.07 56.44
CA GLY A 84 32.69 -40.23 55.45
C GLY A 84 32.39 -41.25 54.34
N ALA A 85 31.20 -41.86 54.33
CA ALA A 85 30.77 -42.73 53.25
C ALA A 85 30.69 -41.96 51.93
N LYS A 86 31.31 -42.50 50.88
CA LYS A 86 31.04 -42.11 49.50
C LYS A 86 29.82 -42.90 49.02
N VAL A 87 28.73 -42.21 48.74
CA VAL A 87 27.44 -42.81 48.37
C VAL A 87 27.16 -42.53 46.90
N THR A 88 26.85 -43.58 46.15
CA THR A 88 26.37 -43.49 44.77
C THR A 88 24.87 -43.74 44.76
N ALA A 89 24.11 -42.81 44.16
CA ALA A 89 22.69 -42.99 43.89
C ALA A 89 22.49 -43.34 42.42
N THR A 90 21.80 -44.45 42.15
CA THR A 90 21.34 -44.80 40.80
C THR A 90 19.88 -44.42 40.69
N VAL A 91 19.57 -43.45 39.83
CA VAL A 91 18.23 -42.87 39.71
C VAL A 91 17.67 -43.13 38.32
N GLY A 92 16.47 -43.69 38.25
CA GLY A 92 15.67 -43.79 37.04
C GLY A 92 14.46 -42.87 37.10
N LEU A 93 14.02 -42.43 35.92
CA LEU A 93 12.86 -41.57 35.71
C LEU A 93 11.89 -42.27 34.77
N SER A 94 10.59 -42.06 34.95
CA SER A 94 9.55 -42.50 34.02
C SER A 94 8.36 -41.55 34.11
N TYR A 95 7.62 -41.41 33.01
CA TYR A 95 6.33 -40.69 32.98
C TYR A 95 5.12 -41.64 33.10
N VAL A 96 5.36 -42.94 33.24
CA VAL A 96 4.34 -43.99 33.34
C VAL A 96 4.17 -44.48 34.78
N SER A 97 5.26 -44.93 35.44
CA SER A 97 5.18 -45.49 36.79
C SER A 97 6.53 -45.56 37.52
N THR A 98 6.51 -45.78 38.85
CA THR A 98 7.73 -46.08 39.63
C THR A 98 8.39 -47.40 39.22
N ALA A 99 7.60 -48.40 38.80
CA ALA A 99 8.10 -49.68 38.32
C ALA A 99 8.90 -49.51 37.02
N ASN A 100 8.41 -48.71 36.08
CA ASN A 100 9.15 -48.38 34.87
C ASN A 100 10.37 -47.51 35.19
N ALA A 101 10.29 -46.55 36.12
CA ALA A 101 11.46 -45.79 36.55
C ALA A 101 12.58 -46.71 37.09
N ALA A 102 12.23 -47.72 37.90
CA ALA A 102 13.19 -48.73 38.37
C ALA A 102 13.74 -49.59 37.21
N MET A 103 12.90 -49.96 36.25
CA MET A 103 13.28 -50.72 35.06
C MET A 103 14.26 -49.95 34.17
N ASN A 104 14.01 -48.65 33.94
CA ASN A 104 14.89 -47.75 33.20
C ASN A 104 16.26 -47.70 33.87
N ALA A 105 16.32 -47.48 35.19
CA ALA A 105 17.58 -47.49 35.94
C ALA A 105 18.34 -48.83 35.81
N ALA A 106 17.63 -49.95 35.98
CA ALA A 106 18.22 -51.28 35.91
C ALA A 106 18.79 -51.60 34.51
N HIS A 107 18.12 -51.17 33.45
CA HIS A 107 18.54 -51.40 32.07
C HIS A 107 19.63 -50.41 31.60
N GLU A 108 19.43 -49.11 31.84
CA GLU A 108 20.30 -48.04 31.35
C GLU A 108 21.55 -47.80 32.19
N VAL A 109 21.56 -48.19 33.46
CA VAL A 109 22.74 -48.13 34.35
C VAL A 109 23.17 -49.53 34.77
N GLY A 110 22.26 -50.35 35.29
CA GLY A 110 22.57 -51.69 35.79
C GLY A 110 23.66 -51.66 36.87
N THR A 111 24.73 -52.43 36.69
CA THR A 111 25.85 -52.51 37.65
C THR A 111 27.00 -51.56 37.34
N ARG A 112 26.83 -50.59 36.44
CA ARG A 112 27.90 -49.65 36.04
C ARG A 112 28.19 -48.64 37.15
N THR A 113 29.47 -48.30 37.30
CA THR A 113 29.92 -47.20 38.17
C THR A 113 29.65 -45.83 37.53
N PHE A 114 29.61 -44.76 38.33
CA PHE A 114 29.49 -43.38 37.84
C PHE A 114 30.51 -43.05 36.74
N GLY A 115 31.77 -43.47 36.92
CA GLY A 115 32.83 -43.24 35.92
C GLY A 115 32.56 -43.94 34.59
N GLN A 116 32.01 -45.16 34.62
CA GLN A 116 31.62 -45.89 33.41
C GLN A 116 30.44 -45.23 32.70
N VAL A 117 29.42 -44.77 33.44
CA VAL A 117 28.28 -44.03 32.88
C VAL A 117 28.75 -42.72 32.24
N ARG A 118 29.60 -41.94 32.93
CA ARG A 118 30.19 -40.71 32.39
C ARG A 118 30.97 -40.95 31.11
N THR A 119 31.80 -41.99 31.08
CA THR A 119 32.61 -42.32 29.89
C THR A 119 31.72 -42.79 28.73
N ALA A 120 30.64 -43.52 29.02
CA ALA A 120 29.67 -43.91 28.00
C ALA A 120 28.95 -42.69 27.41
N ALA A 121 28.47 -41.77 28.26
CA ALA A 121 27.85 -40.53 27.81
C ALA A 121 28.82 -39.65 26.99
N GLU A 122 30.09 -39.56 27.38
CA GLU A 122 31.11 -38.86 26.59
C GLU A 122 31.28 -39.46 25.19
N ARG A 123 31.28 -40.80 25.07
CA ARG A 123 31.34 -41.47 23.77
C ARG A 123 30.09 -41.18 22.93
N THR A 124 28.90 -41.28 23.52
CA THR A 124 27.65 -40.94 22.82
C THR A 124 27.67 -39.52 22.27
N TRP A 125 28.13 -38.55 23.08
CA TRP A 125 28.26 -37.17 22.62
C TRP A 125 29.32 -37.01 21.54
N ARG A 126 30.46 -37.70 21.67
CA ARG A 126 31.49 -37.68 20.64
C ARG A 126 30.96 -38.22 19.32
N ASP A 127 30.29 -39.37 19.32
CA ASP A 127 29.71 -39.99 18.13
C ASP A 127 28.64 -39.08 17.49
N ALA A 128 27.80 -38.43 18.31
CA ALA A 128 26.80 -37.48 17.84
C ALA A 128 27.43 -36.22 17.21
N LEU A 129 28.44 -35.64 17.84
CA LEU A 129 29.15 -34.46 17.32
C LEU A 129 30.03 -34.80 16.11
N ASP A 130 30.55 -36.03 16.01
CA ASP A 130 31.33 -36.53 14.87
C ASP A 130 30.49 -36.73 13.60
N THR A 131 29.17 -36.65 13.69
CA THR A 131 28.30 -36.54 12.49
C THR A 131 28.60 -35.27 11.70
N VAL A 132 29.25 -34.26 12.30
CA VAL A 132 29.78 -33.08 11.59
C VAL A 132 31.25 -32.86 11.94
N ARG A 133 32.14 -33.26 11.03
CA ARG A 133 33.59 -33.05 11.17
C ARG A 133 34.02 -31.78 10.45
N THR A 134 34.81 -30.96 11.13
CA THR A 134 35.32 -29.69 10.59
C THR A 134 36.85 -29.69 10.55
N GLU A 135 37.44 -29.21 9.46
CA GLU A 135 38.88 -28.96 9.31
C GLU A 135 39.11 -27.46 9.08
N GLY A 136 40.13 -26.87 9.70
CA GLY A 136 40.37 -25.41 9.66
C GLY A 136 39.64 -24.63 10.77
N GLY A 137 39.67 -23.30 10.66
CA GLY A 137 39.13 -22.37 11.67
C GLY A 137 40.00 -22.23 12.93
N THR A 138 39.67 -21.25 13.78
CA THR A 138 40.34 -21.04 15.07
C THR A 138 39.82 -22.01 16.14
N LYS A 139 40.54 -22.14 17.27
CA LYS A 139 40.06 -22.92 18.42
C LYS A 139 38.72 -22.37 18.94
N GLU A 140 38.59 -21.06 19.01
CA GLU A 140 37.38 -20.39 19.47
C GLU A 140 36.19 -20.67 18.55
N GLU A 141 36.37 -20.61 17.24
CA GLU A 141 35.33 -20.93 16.25
C GLU A 141 34.85 -22.38 16.38
N ARG A 142 35.78 -23.33 16.56
CA ARG A 142 35.40 -24.74 16.80
C ARG A 142 34.67 -24.91 18.13
N THR A 143 35.08 -24.21 19.19
CA THR A 143 34.35 -24.24 20.47
C THR A 143 32.92 -23.73 20.30
N LYS A 144 32.72 -22.57 19.66
CA LYS A 144 31.38 -22.03 19.39
C LYS A 144 30.54 -23.02 18.56
N PHE A 145 31.13 -23.56 17.49
CA PHE A 145 30.46 -24.49 16.60
C PHE A 145 29.99 -25.77 17.29
N TYR A 146 30.87 -26.47 18.01
CA TYR A 146 30.51 -27.73 18.67
C TYR A 146 29.61 -27.51 19.89
N THR A 147 29.67 -26.37 20.57
CA THR A 147 28.69 -26.00 21.60
C THR A 147 27.31 -25.77 21.00
N ALA A 148 27.22 -25.05 19.88
CA ALA A 148 25.95 -24.86 19.17
C ALA A 148 25.39 -26.20 18.65
N LEU A 149 26.25 -27.06 18.08
CA LEU A 149 25.83 -28.39 17.65
C LEU A 149 25.32 -29.24 18.83
N TYR A 150 25.99 -29.19 19.98
CA TYR A 150 25.51 -29.84 21.21
C TYR A 150 24.11 -29.34 21.61
N HIS A 151 23.90 -28.02 21.68
CA HIS A 151 22.59 -27.45 22.03
C HIS A 151 21.48 -27.83 21.06
N ALA A 152 21.77 -27.82 19.75
CA ALA A 152 20.82 -28.18 18.70
C ALA A 152 20.31 -29.64 18.80
N LEU A 153 21.04 -30.52 19.48
CA LEU A 153 20.76 -31.96 19.59
C LEU A 153 20.13 -32.37 20.95
N LEU A 154 19.80 -31.41 21.83
CA LEU A 154 19.17 -31.70 23.12
C LEU A 154 17.67 -32.03 23.01
N HIS A 155 17.00 -31.45 22.00
CA HIS A 155 15.55 -31.58 21.80
C HIS A 155 15.21 -31.86 20.32
N PRO A 156 14.00 -32.34 20.01
CA PRO A 156 13.01 -32.96 20.91
C PRO A 156 13.61 -34.17 21.67
N ASN A 157 13.05 -34.50 22.83
CA ASN A 157 13.59 -35.57 23.68
C ASN A 157 12.70 -36.82 23.69
N THR A 158 13.30 -37.98 23.93
CA THR A 158 12.57 -39.24 24.10
C THR A 158 11.66 -39.19 25.33
N PHE A 159 10.55 -39.92 25.27
CA PHE A 159 9.49 -39.93 26.29
C PHE A 159 8.94 -41.33 26.58
N ASP A 160 9.42 -42.34 25.88
CA ASP A 160 9.17 -43.75 26.16
C ASP A 160 10.16 -44.34 27.15
N ASP A 161 9.67 -45.28 27.97
CA ASP A 161 10.47 -46.11 28.86
C ASP A 161 11.13 -47.27 28.08
N VAL A 162 12.13 -47.95 28.68
CA VAL A 162 12.89 -49.02 28.00
C VAL A 162 12.05 -50.22 27.55
N ASN A 163 10.84 -50.38 28.09
CA ASN A 163 9.87 -51.40 27.68
C ASN A 163 8.97 -50.94 26.50
N GLY A 164 9.16 -49.72 26.02
CA GLY A 164 8.45 -49.03 24.95
C GLY A 164 7.19 -48.30 25.41
N GLU A 165 6.82 -48.31 26.69
CA GLU A 165 5.62 -47.63 27.17
C GLU A 165 5.83 -46.13 27.32
N TYR A 166 4.82 -45.33 26.99
CA TYR A 166 4.81 -43.89 27.22
C TYR A 166 3.42 -43.41 27.63
N GLN A 167 3.38 -42.28 28.34
CA GLN A 167 2.13 -41.63 28.72
C GLN A 167 1.62 -40.76 27.56
N GLY A 168 0.51 -41.14 26.94
CA GLY A 168 -0.09 -40.42 25.81
C GLY A 168 -0.72 -39.08 26.17
N TYR A 169 -1.04 -38.32 25.13
CA TYR A 169 -1.76 -37.05 25.19
C TYR A 169 -3.25 -37.23 25.56
N ASP A 170 -3.79 -38.44 25.39
CA ASP A 170 -5.15 -38.82 25.80
C ASP A 170 -5.25 -39.30 27.26
N GLY A 171 -4.14 -39.23 28.01
CA GLY A 171 -4.08 -39.67 29.39
C GLY A 171 -3.94 -41.19 29.58
N LYS A 172 -3.77 -41.97 28.49
CA LYS A 172 -3.56 -43.43 28.56
C LYS A 172 -2.10 -43.79 28.37
N VAL A 173 -1.71 -44.97 28.84
CA VAL A 173 -0.40 -45.56 28.52
C VAL A 173 -0.50 -46.19 27.13
N HIS A 174 0.43 -45.82 26.26
CA HIS A 174 0.60 -46.38 24.92
C HIS A 174 1.96 -47.06 24.82
N LYS A 175 2.20 -47.76 23.72
CA LYS A 175 3.45 -48.46 23.48
C LYS A 175 3.99 -48.16 22.09
N VAL A 176 5.23 -47.70 22.02
CA VAL A 176 5.92 -47.43 20.75
C VAL A 176 6.19 -48.74 20.00
N ALA A 177 6.13 -48.69 18.67
CA ALA A 177 6.50 -49.83 17.84
C ALA A 177 7.98 -50.21 18.05
N GLY A 178 8.29 -51.51 17.97
CA GLY A 178 9.63 -52.01 18.23
C GLY A 178 10.70 -51.33 17.35
N GLY A 179 11.78 -50.88 17.99
CA GLY A 179 12.90 -50.23 17.31
C GLY A 179 12.73 -48.73 17.03
N ARG A 180 11.66 -48.11 17.54
CA ARG A 180 11.40 -46.66 17.49
C ARG A 180 11.34 -46.06 18.88
N HIS A 181 11.46 -44.74 18.94
CA HIS A 181 11.21 -43.95 20.15
C HIS A 181 10.05 -42.98 19.96
N HIS A 182 9.38 -42.63 21.05
CA HIS A 182 8.36 -41.59 21.07
C HIS A 182 8.99 -40.29 21.57
N TYR A 183 8.87 -39.22 20.78
CA TYR A 183 9.44 -37.92 21.08
C TYR A 183 8.37 -36.93 21.56
N VAL A 184 8.76 -36.02 22.45
CA VAL A 184 7.93 -34.91 22.94
C VAL A 184 8.74 -33.63 23.04
N THR A 185 8.06 -32.54 23.42
CA THR A 185 8.66 -31.21 23.65
C THR A 185 9.16 -30.60 22.36
N TYR A 186 8.22 -29.98 21.66
CA TYR A 186 8.44 -29.37 20.36
C TYR A 186 8.22 -27.87 20.46
N ALA A 187 9.27 -27.10 20.19
CA ALA A 187 9.14 -25.68 19.96
C ALA A 187 8.78 -25.45 18.49
N GLY A 188 7.54 -25.76 18.08
CA GLY A 188 7.20 -25.85 16.67
C GLY A 188 7.44 -24.55 15.91
N TRP A 189 7.03 -23.41 16.46
CA TRP A 189 7.34 -22.07 15.90
C TRP A 189 8.86 -21.94 15.67
N ASP A 190 9.68 -22.21 16.68
CA ASP A 190 11.13 -22.03 16.56
C ASP A 190 11.83 -23.05 15.64
N ALA A 191 11.50 -24.33 15.80
CA ALA A 191 12.26 -25.45 15.28
C ALA A 191 12.08 -25.66 13.77
N TYR A 192 10.95 -25.26 13.18
CA TYR A 192 10.72 -25.43 11.74
C TYR A 192 11.68 -24.61 10.87
N ARG A 193 12.37 -23.62 11.43
CA ARG A 193 13.20 -22.66 10.68
C ARG A 193 14.66 -23.10 10.47
N SER A 194 15.16 -24.03 11.28
CA SER A 194 16.57 -24.41 11.30
C SER A 194 16.82 -25.80 11.91
N GLN A 195 16.28 -26.04 13.11
CA GLN A 195 16.63 -27.19 13.93
C GLN A 195 16.09 -28.50 13.37
N ALA A 196 14.80 -28.54 13.01
CA ALA A 196 14.16 -29.77 12.55
C ALA A 196 14.86 -30.34 11.30
N GLN A 197 15.27 -29.46 10.38
CA GLN A 197 16.06 -29.81 9.21
C GLN A 197 17.44 -30.34 9.58
N LEU A 198 18.11 -29.71 10.56
CA LEU A 198 19.43 -30.14 11.01
C LEU A 198 19.37 -31.54 11.64
N VAL A 199 18.38 -31.78 12.52
CA VAL A 199 18.15 -33.10 13.13
C VAL A 199 17.84 -34.14 12.04
N ALA A 200 16.98 -33.83 11.08
CA ALA A 200 16.67 -34.74 9.97
C ALA A 200 17.88 -34.98 9.03
N LEU A 201 18.76 -33.99 8.86
CA LEU A 201 19.99 -34.15 8.10
C LEU A 201 20.95 -35.13 8.80
N LEU A 202 21.18 -34.93 10.10
CA LEU A 202 22.19 -35.66 10.88
C LEU A 202 21.70 -37.02 11.37
N PHE A 203 20.42 -37.12 11.74
CA PHE A 203 19.79 -38.30 12.34
C PHE A 203 18.45 -38.64 11.65
N PRO A 204 18.45 -39.15 10.40
CA PRO A 204 17.22 -39.39 9.63
C PRO A 204 16.21 -40.34 10.31
N LYS A 205 16.70 -41.33 11.07
CA LYS A 205 15.84 -42.22 11.86
C LYS A 205 15.12 -41.45 12.97
N VAL A 206 15.83 -40.59 13.70
CA VAL A 206 15.24 -39.72 14.73
C VAL A 206 14.20 -38.79 14.11
N GLY A 207 14.48 -38.22 12.94
CA GLY A 207 13.49 -37.42 12.20
C GLY A 207 12.21 -38.22 11.87
N SER A 208 12.36 -39.49 11.46
CA SER A 208 11.21 -40.35 11.14
C SER A 208 10.39 -40.68 12.40
N ASP A 209 11.05 -40.93 13.53
CA ASP A 209 10.40 -41.17 14.82
C ASP A 209 9.72 -39.91 15.38
N ILE A 210 10.31 -38.73 15.20
CA ILE A 210 9.69 -37.43 15.50
C ILE A 210 8.39 -37.27 14.70
N ASN A 211 8.44 -37.48 13.38
CA ASN A 211 7.25 -37.35 12.54
C ASN A 211 6.17 -38.36 12.92
N GLN A 212 6.55 -39.60 13.23
CA GLN A 212 5.60 -40.62 13.70
C GLN A 212 4.97 -40.23 15.05
N SER A 213 5.75 -39.68 15.97
CA SER A 213 5.27 -39.19 17.27
C SER A 213 4.26 -38.05 17.12
N ILE A 214 4.49 -37.14 16.16
CA ILE A 214 3.54 -36.08 15.81
C ILE A 214 2.23 -36.68 15.26
N VAL A 215 2.32 -37.66 14.36
CA VAL A 215 1.12 -38.34 13.83
C VAL A 215 0.32 -39.02 14.94
N GLU A 216 1.00 -39.67 15.90
CA GLU A 216 0.37 -40.31 17.06
C GLU A 216 -0.29 -39.28 17.98
N MET A 217 0.37 -38.16 18.26
CA MET A 217 -0.22 -37.06 19.04
C MET A 217 -1.48 -36.51 18.37
N VAL A 218 -1.44 -36.28 17.05
CA VAL A 218 -2.60 -35.79 16.30
C VAL A 218 -3.71 -36.85 16.30
N GLY A 219 -3.39 -38.13 16.19
CA GLY A 219 -4.35 -39.22 16.32
C GLY A 219 -5.03 -39.27 17.70
N GLN A 220 -4.28 -39.01 18.77
CA GLN A 220 -4.78 -39.01 20.15
C GLN A 220 -5.60 -37.75 20.49
N THR A 221 -5.24 -36.59 19.94
CA THR A 221 -5.84 -35.29 20.31
C THR A 221 -6.84 -34.76 19.28
N GLY A 222 -6.76 -35.24 18.04
CA GLY A 222 -7.48 -34.71 16.89
C GLY A 222 -7.04 -33.31 16.44
N LYS A 223 -5.89 -32.81 16.93
CA LYS A 223 -5.45 -31.42 16.80
C LYS A 223 -3.96 -31.31 16.45
N TRP A 224 -3.60 -30.21 15.80
CA TRP A 224 -2.21 -29.83 15.48
C TRP A 224 -1.76 -28.64 16.37
N PRO A 225 -1.18 -28.89 17.56
CA PRO A 225 -0.60 -27.84 18.39
C PRO A 225 0.68 -27.27 17.75
N ASN A 226 1.08 -26.04 18.10
CA ASN A 226 2.36 -25.48 17.64
C ASN A 226 3.50 -25.60 18.68
N TRP A 227 3.17 -25.79 19.96
CA TRP A 227 4.16 -25.89 21.04
C TRP A 227 3.78 -26.98 22.06
N PRO A 228 3.57 -28.25 21.67
CA PRO A 228 3.30 -29.30 22.64
C PRO A 228 4.53 -29.57 23.53
N HIS A 229 4.29 -29.68 24.84
CA HIS A 229 5.33 -29.88 25.85
C HIS A 229 5.00 -31.08 26.73
N LEU A 230 5.93 -32.05 26.80
CA LEU A 230 5.64 -33.39 27.33
C LEU A 230 4.38 -33.96 26.66
N ASN A 231 3.53 -34.66 27.41
CA ASN A 231 2.27 -35.21 26.91
C ASN A 231 1.08 -34.23 26.97
N GLN A 232 1.34 -32.91 26.99
CA GLN A 232 0.28 -31.89 27.04
C GLN A 232 0.20 -31.13 25.71
N PRO A 233 -0.99 -31.06 25.07
CA PRO A 233 -1.17 -30.21 23.89
C PRO A 233 -1.17 -28.76 24.35
N GLN A 234 -0.27 -27.94 23.79
CA GLN A 234 -0.14 -26.53 24.14
C GLN A 234 0.02 -25.68 22.86
N GLN A 235 -0.53 -24.46 22.94
CA GLN A 235 -0.47 -23.44 21.90
C GLN A 235 0.20 -22.19 22.49
N LYS A 236 1.36 -21.81 21.93
CA LYS A 236 2.15 -20.64 22.33
C LYS A 236 2.73 -20.01 21.07
N MET A 237 2.83 -18.68 21.02
CA MET A 237 3.18 -17.92 19.79
C MET A 237 2.13 -18.08 18.68
N SER A 238 2.48 -17.70 17.46
CA SER A 238 1.61 -17.75 16.27
C SER A 238 1.82 -19.01 15.42
N GLY A 239 0.90 -19.28 14.48
CA GLY A 239 1.00 -20.42 13.56
C GLY A 239 0.50 -21.75 14.13
N ASP A 240 0.45 -22.78 13.28
CA ASP A 240 0.31 -24.17 13.70
C ASP A 240 1.44 -25.11 13.26
N SER A 241 2.51 -24.55 12.68
CA SER A 241 3.94 -24.89 12.55
C SER A 241 4.42 -26.35 12.56
N LEU A 242 3.79 -27.28 13.26
CA LEU A 242 4.14 -28.70 13.21
C LEU A 242 3.88 -29.32 11.83
N GLN A 243 2.98 -28.77 11.01
CA GLN A 243 2.86 -29.21 9.62
C GLN A 243 4.10 -28.83 8.79
N SER A 244 4.60 -27.60 8.96
CA SER A 244 5.85 -27.12 8.36
C SER A 244 7.06 -27.92 8.84
N LEU A 245 7.12 -28.21 10.15
CA LEU A 245 8.17 -29.01 10.76
C LEU A 245 8.18 -30.43 10.18
N LEU A 246 7.03 -31.12 10.19
CA LEU A 246 6.92 -32.49 9.67
C LEU A 246 7.25 -32.56 8.17
N SER A 247 6.73 -31.61 7.39
CA SER A 247 7.01 -31.51 5.95
C SER A 247 8.50 -31.27 5.68
N SER A 248 9.16 -30.42 6.48
CA SER A 248 10.60 -30.18 6.37
C SER A 248 11.42 -31.43 6.68
N ILE A 249 11.09 -32.16 7.75
CA ILE A 249 11.77 -33.41 8.11
C ILE A 249 11.61 -34.46 6.98
N ASP A 250 10.41 -34.58 6.41
CA ASP A 250 10.14 -35.46 5.27
C ASP A 250 10.93 -35.06 4.00
N ALA A 251 11.09 -33.75 3.76
CA ALA A 251 11.88 -33.23 2.64
C ALA A 251 13.36 -33.62 2.74
N PHE A 252 13.91 -33.68 3.95
CA PHE A 252 15.25 -34.17 4.23
C PHE A 252 15.37 -35.71 4.21
N GLY A 253 14.35 -36.43 3.74
CA GLY A 253 14.40 -37.87 3.50
C GLY A 253 14.05 -38.76 4.70
N SER A 254 13.57 -38.18 5.80
CA SER A 254 13.07 -38.90 6.97
C SER A 254 11.61 -39.33 6.75
N THR A 255 11.41 -40.33 5.90
CA THR A 255 10.08 -40.69 5.37
C THR A 255 9.45 -41.93 5.99
N ASP A 256 10.08 -42.55 7.00
CA ASP A 256 9.59 -43.78 7.63
C ASP A 256 8.58 -43.47 8.76
N TYR A 257 7.40 -42.98 8.38
CA TYR A 257 6.26 -42.70 9.26
C TYR A 257 4.95 -42.78 8.45
N ASP A 258 3.78 -42.71 9.08
CA ASP A 258 2.50 -42.73 8.34
C ASP A 258 2.20 -41.37 7.66
N ARG A 259 2.85 -41.17 6.51
CA ARG A 259 2.74 -39.95 5.68
C ARG A 259 1.31 -39.68 5.21
N ARG A 260 0.53 -40.74 4.94
CA ARG A 260 -0.84 -40.62 4.43
C ARG A 260 -1.80 -40.21 5.54
N ALA A 261 -1.68 -40.80 6.73
CA ALA A 261 -2.43 -40.35 7.90
C ALA A 261 -2.09 -38.90 8.27
N ALA A 262 -0.81 -38.52 8.19
CA ALA A 262 -0.38 -37.14 8.40
C ALA A 262 -1.11 -36.17 7.46
N LEU A 263 -1.02 -36.38 6.14
CA LEU A 263 -1.65 -35.51 5.15
C LEU A 263 -3.18 -35.49 5.30
N GLN A 264 -3.81 -36.64 5.56
CA GLN A 264 -5.26 -36.71 5.75
C GLN A 264 -5.70 -35.89 6.97
N SER A 265 -4.99 -35.99 8.09
CA SER A 265 -5.31 -35.20 9.29
C SER A 265 -5.14 -33.69 9.05
N MET A 266 -4.14 -33.26 8.26
CA MET A 266 -3.96 -31.86 7.88
C MET A 266 -5.13 -31.36 7.02
N LYS A 267 -5.63 -32.17 6.08
CA LYS A 267 -6.82 -31.83 5.28
C LYS A 267 -8.05 -31.68 6.15
N ASP A 268 -8.23 -32.57 7.10
CA ASP A 268 -9.40 -32.58 8.00
C ASP A 268 -9.40 -31.40 8.97
N THR A 269 -8.25 -30.99 9.49
CA THR A 269 -8.18 -29.88 10.46
C THR A 269 -8.09 -28.52 9.80
N GLN A 270 -7.51 -28.40 8.61
CA GLN A 270 -7.28 -27.11 7.93
C GLN A 270 -8.31 -26.78 6.86
N SER A 271 -9.47 -27.45 6.84
CA SER A 271 -10.58 -27.14 5.93
C SER A 271 -11.70 -26.38 6.63
N LEU A 272 -12.48 -25.57 5.90
CA LEU A 272 -13.73 -25.03 6.42
C LEU A 272 -14.65 -26.19 6.87
N PRO A 273 -15.33 -26.08 8.02
CA PRO A 273 -15.58 -24.85 8.78
C PRO A 273 -14.45 -24.39 9.72
N ALA A 274 -13.30 -25.07 9.71
CA ALA A 274 -12.12 -24.74 10.52
C ALA A 274 -12.44 -24.71 12.04
N ASP A 275 -13.27 -25.65 12.48
CA ASP A 275 -13.67 -25.85 13.88
C ASP A 275 -12.74 -26.82 14.64
N ARG A 276 -11.98 -27.63 13.91
CA ARG A 276 -10.97 -28.57 14.45
C ARG A 276 -9.54 -28.02 14.41
N THR A 277 -9.31 -26.88 13.74
CA THR A 277 -7.99 -26.24 13.72
C THR A 277 -7.68 -25.60 15.06
N LEU A 278 -6.40 -25.51 15.39
CA LEU A 278 -5.92 -24.65 16.48
C LEU A 278 -5.44 -23.28 15.98
N ARG A 279 -5.50 -23.01 14.67
CA ARG A 279 -5.27 -21.68 14.10
C ARG A 279 -6.29 -20.71 14.67
N ARG A 280 -5.83 -19.78 15.51
CA ARG A 280 -6.67 -18.68 15.97
C ARG A 280 -7.08 -17.81 14.80
N HIS A 281 -8.37 -17.47 14.71
CA HIS A 281 -9.00 -16.84 13.54
C HIS A 281 -8.91 -17.66 12.25
N GLY A 282 -8.74 -18.99 12.36
CA GLY A 282 -8.61 -19.91 11.23
C GLY A 282 -9.80 -19.91 10.27
N TYR A 283 -11.02 -19.69 10.77
CA TYR A 283 -12.21 -19.51 9.93
C TYR A 283 -12.05 -18.32 8.97
N GLN A 284 -11.67 -17.15 9.49
CA GLN A 284 -11.48 -15.92 8.71
C GLN A 284 -10.32 -16.08 7.71
N TYR A 285 -9.18 -16.63 8.16
CA TYR A 285 -8.05 -16.89 7.28
C TYR A 285 -8.39 -17.88 6.15
N THR A 286 -9.10 -18.96 6.46
CA THR A 286 -9.41 -20.01 5.46
C THR A 286 -10.48 -19.54 4.47
N SER A 287 -11.41 -18.67 4.89
CA SER A 287 -12.45 -18.14 4.01
C SER A 287 -11.99 -16.95 3.17
N VAL A 288 -11.29 -15.97 3.77
CA VAL A 288 -10.96 -14.66 3.17
C VAL A 288 -9.47 -14.48 2.84
N GLY A 289 -8.61 -15.36 3.33
CA GLY A 289 -7.19 -15.35 3.00
C GLY A 289 -6.34 -14.37 3.83
N PHE A 290 -6.89 -13.72 4.87
CA PHE A 290 -6.12 -12.98 5.86
C PHE A 290 -6.89 -12.83 7.19
N VAL A 291 -6.18 -12.43 8.25
CA VAL A 291 -6.78 -12.06 9.54
C VAL A 291 -6.82 -10.54 9.66
N GLU A 292 -7.97 -9.97 10.00
CA GLU A 292 -8.14 -8.51 10.08
C GLU A 292 -7.34 -7.88 11.24
N ASN A 293 -6.70 -6.73 10.97
CA ASN A 293 -5.86 -5.97 11.92
C ASN A 293 -6.56 -5.75 13.27
N ARG A 294 -7.86 -5.39 13.28
CA ARG A 294 -8.65 -5.14 14.50
C ARG A 294 -8.68 -6.30 15.50
N LYS A 295 -8.29 -7.52 15.11
CA LYS A 295 -8.18 -8.64 16.05
C LYS A 295 -7.03 -8.48 17.04
N GLN A 296 -6.05 -7.61 16.76
CA GLN A 296 -4.91 -7.29 17.65
C GLN A 296 -4.03 -8.48 18.10
N ASP A 297 -4.29 -9.69 17.63
CA ASP A 297 -3.63 -10.89 18.13
C ASP A 297 -2.49 -11.33 17.20
N ALA A 298 -1.53 -10.44 16.96
CA ALA A 298 -0.50 -10.64 15.95
C ALA A 298 -1.09 -11.04 14.58
N ALA A 299 -2.21 -10.40 14.21
CA ALA A 299 -3.05 -10.78 13.07
C ALA A 299 -2.26 -10.84 11.74
N THR A 300 -1.33 -9.91 11.55
CA THR A 300 -0.49 -9.85 10.35
C THR A 300 0.52 -11.00 10.33
N SER A 301 1.24 -11.25 11.43
CA SER A 301 2.16 -12.41 11.54
C SER A 301 1.44 -13.73 11.32
N LYS A 302 0.24 -13.92 11.89
CA LYS A 302 -0.54 -15.15 11.68
C LYS A 302 -0.89 -15.41 10.22
N THR A 303 -1.24 -14.37 9.47
CA THR A 303 -1.51 -14.51 8.04
C THR A 303 -0.27 -15.05 7.29
N LEU A 304 0.92 -14.57 7.65
CA LEU A 304 2.19 -15.04 7.08
C LEU A 304 2.55 -16.46 7.53
N GLU A 305 2.46 -16.74 8.83
CA GLU A 305 2.78 -18.06 9.40
C GLU A 305 1.85 -19.16 8.85
N TYR A 306 0.54 -18.88 8.76
CA TYR A 306 -0.40 -19.84 8.18
C TYR A 306 -0.15 -20.07 6.68
N ALA A 307 0.34 -19.07 5.95
CA ALA A 307 0.72 -19.24 4.55
C ALA A 307 1.96 -20.14 4.40
N ILE A 308 2.92 -20.05 5.34
CA ILE A 308 4.09 -20.95 5.42
C ILE A 308 3.62 -22.38 5.76
N ASP A 309 2.70 -22.52 6.72
CA ASP A 309 2.14 -23.81 7.11
C ASP A 309 1.36 -24.48 5.97
N ASP A 310 0.56 -23.71 5.23
CA ASP A 310 -0.13 -24.19 4.04
C ASP A 310 0.85 -24.58 2.93
N PHE A 311 1.95 -23.84 2.75
CA PHE A 311 3.03 -24.25 1.83
C PHE A 311 3.64 -25.60 2.25
N GLY A 312 3.91 -25.81 3.54
CA GLY A 312 4.40 -27.08 4.07
C GLY A 312 3.47 -28.27 3.75
N ILE A 313 2.16 -28.09 3.95
CA ILE A 313 1.13 -29.10 3.59
C ILE A 313 1.15 -29.38 2.10
N ALA A 314 1.22 -28.33 1.26
CA ALA A 314 1.28 -28.47 -0.18
C ALA A 314 2.51 -29.29 -0.62
N GLN A 315 3.70 -29.03 -0.08
CA GLN A 315 4.90 -29.78 -0.46
C GLN A 315 4.81 -31.27 -0.06
N LEU A 316 4.22 -31.60 1.08
CA LEU A 316 3.96 -32.99 1.45
C LEU A 316 2.96 -33.65 0.47
N ALA A 317 1.87 -32.95 0.11
CA ALA A 317 0.90 -33.42 -0.86
C ALA A 317 1.54 -33.69 -2.23
N LYS A 318 2.43 -32.80 -2.69
CA LYS A 318 3.21 -32.97 -3.91
C LYS A 318 4.07 -34.24 -3.87
N ARG A 319 4.80 -34.46 -2.78
CA ARG A 319 5.64 -35.67 -2.59
C ARG A 319 4.81 -36.97 -2.49
N LEU A 320 3.54 -36.88 -2.16
CA LEU A 320 2.60 -38.02 -2.11
C LEU A 320 1.72 -38.18 -3.36
N GLY A 321 1.83 -37.25 -4.33
CA GLY A 321 1.04 -37.27 -5.57
C GLY A 321 -0.42 -36.80 -5.45
N ASP A 322 -0.82 -36.14 -4.35
CA ASP A 322 -2.17 -35.57 -4.18
C ASP A 322 -2.22 -34.15 -4.78
N LYS A 323 -2.41 -34.07 -6.10
CA LYS A 323 -2.43 -32.79 -6.85
C LYS A 323 -3.54 -31.84 -6.36
N LYS A 324 -4.73 -32.36 -6.04
CA LYS A 324 -5.87 -31.51 -5.61
C LYS A 324 -5.55 -30.79 -4.30
N THR A 325 -4.91 -31.50 -3.38
CA THR A 325 -4.50 -30.94 -2.10
C THR A 325 -3.29 -30.00 -2.27
N TYR A 326 -2.33 -30.35 -3.14
CA TYR A 326 -1.27 -29.43 -3.53
C TYR A 326 -1.80 -28.10 -4.05
N ASP A 327 -2.69 -28.11 -5.06
CA ASP A 327 -3.19 -26.89 -5.69
C ASP A 327 -3.93 -26.00 -4.67
N ARG A 328 -4.78 -26.60 -3.83
CA ARG A 328 -5.55 -25.87 -2.81
C ARG A 328 -4.66 -25.19 -1.76
N PHE A 329 -3.67 -25.90 -1.24
CA PHE A 329 -2.79 -25.35 -0.22
C PHE A 329 -1.70 -24.44 -0.82
N MET A 330 -1.30 -24.63 -2.08
CA MET A 330 -0.44 -23.68 -2.80
C MET A 330 -1.15 -22.35 -3.04
N GLN A 331 -2.41 -22.35 -3.44
CA GLN A 331 -3.23 -21.14 -3.53
C GLN A 331 -3.27 -20.39 -2.19
N ARG A 332 -3.51 -21.09 -1.08
CA ARG A 332 -3.50 -20.47 0.26
C ARG A 332 -2.11 -20.04 0.72
N ALA A 333 -1.05 -20.71 0.28
CA ALA A 333 0.32 -20.25 0.51
C ALA A 333 0.56 -18.85 -0.09
N GLN A 334 -0.24 -18.39 -1.05
CA GLN A 334 -0.14 -17.03 -1.61
C GLN A 334 -0.90 -15.96 -0.82
N ASN A 335 -1.59 -16.33 0.26
CA ASN A 335 -2.37 -15.41 1.09
C ASN A 335 -1.56 -14.26 1.73
N TRP A 336 -0.23 -14.38 1.80
CA TRP A 336 0.64 -13.26 2.21
C TRP A 336 0.43 -12.00 1.36
N GLN A 337 0.04 -12.15 0.09
CA GLN A 337 -0.22 -11.03 -0.81
C GLN A 337 -1.42 -10.19 -0.36
N ASN A 338 -2.37 -10.78 0.38
CA ASN A 338 -3.51 -10.04 0.92
C ASN A 338 -3.11 -9.00 1.98
N VAL A 339 -1.93 -9.14 2.60
CA VAL A 339 -1.37 -8.19 3.58
C VAL A 339 -0.14 -7.45 3.06
N PHE A 340 0.16 -7.57 1.76
CA PHE A 340 1.17 -6.75 1.09
C PHE A 340 0.52 -5.48 0.53
N ASP A 341 1.04 -4.33 0.93
CA ASP A 341 0.53 -3.03 0.51
C ASP A 341 1.43 -2.42 -0.57
N ASP A 342 1.02 -2.53 -1.84
CA ASP A 342 1.77 -2.04 -2.99
C ASP A 342 2.06 -0.52 -2.97
N GLN A 343 1.24 0.29 -2.28
CA GLN A 343 1.50 1.73 -2.17
C GLN A 343 2.75 2.02 -1.33
N SER A 344 2.95 1.28 -0.24
CA SER A 344 4.16 1.42 0.57
C SER A 344 5.24 0.42 0.25
N ARG A 345 4.91 -0.61 -0.51
CA ARG A 345 5.76 -1.76 -0.84
C ARG A 345 6.21 -2.57 0.38
N HIS A 346 5.32 -2.72 1.36
CA HIS A 346 5.59 -3.44 2.61
C HIS A 346 4.43 -4.34 3.01
N ILE A 347 4.74 -5.41 3.75
CA ILE A 347 3.72 -6.09 4.55
C ILE A 347 3.21 -5.11 5.60
N ARG A 348 1.88 -4.93 5.67
CA ARG A 348 1.24 -3.98 6.56
C ARG A 348 -0.06 -4.55 7.11
N PRO A 349 -0.42 -4.23 8.37
CA PRO A 349 -1.73 -4.56 8.90
C PRO A 349 -2.87 -4.08 8.00
N ARG A 350 -3.78 -4.99 7.68
CA ARG A 350 -4.95 -4.73 6.83
C ARG A 350 -6.22 -4.98 7.63
N ASP A 351 -7.12 -4.01 7.61
CA ASP A 351 -8.49 -4.17 8.10
C ASP A 351 -9.46 -4.27 6.92
N ARG A 352 -10.73 -4.57 7.19
CA ARG A 352 -11.77 -4.64 6.15
C ARG A 352 -12.01 -3.32 5.40
N ASN A 353 -11.52 -2.20 5.94
CA ASN A 353 -11.62 -0.87 5.32
C ASN A 353 -10.36 -0.48 4.54
N GLY A 354 -9.34 -1.35 4.48
CA GLY A 354 -8.07 -1.09 3.80
C GLY A 354 -6.84 -1.28 4.72
N PHE A 355 -5.68 -0.92 4.20
CA PHE A 355 -4.42 -0.98 4.95
C PHE A 355 -4.32 0.12 6.01
N ASP A 356 -3.81 -0.22 7.20
CA ASP A 356 -3.62 0.72 8.29
C ASP A 356 -2.42 1.64 8.03
N ARG A 357 -2.69 2.79 7.42
CA ARG A 357 -1.68 3.79 7.05
C ARG A 357 -1.06 4.49 8.28
N GLY A 358 -1.69 4.39 9.45
CA GLY A 358 -1.18 4.97 10.69
C GLY A 358 -0.21 4.05 11.45
N PHE A 359 -0.17 2.76 11.13
CA PHE A 359 0.68 1.80 11.83
C PHE A 359 2.18 2.05 11.59
N ASN A 360 2.94 2.23 12.68
CA ASN A 360 4.39 2.32 12.65
C ASN A 360 5.02 0.93 12.48
N LEU A 361 5.51 0.61 11.27
CA LEU A 361 6.21 -0.66 10.99
C LEU A 361 7.48 -0.88 11.83
N GLY A 362 8.00 0.17 12.49
CA GLY A 362 9.11 0.11 13.45
C GLY A 362 8.78 -0.55 14.78
N GLU A 363 7.52 -0.88 15.03
CA GLU A 363 7.06 -1.47 16.29
C GLU A 363 6.45 -2.86 16.05
N ARG A 364 6.46 -3.68 17.11
CA ARG A 364 5.67 -4.92 17.17
C ARG A 364 4.16 -4.61 17.14
N GLY A 365 3.74 -3.70 18.02
CA GLY A 365 2.33 -3.46 18.33
C GLY A 365 1.57 -4.76 18.60
N ASP A 366 0.28 -4.73 18.33
CA ASP A 366 -0.60 -5.90 18.42
C ASP A 366 -0.69 -6.65 17.08
N GLN A 367 0.31 -6.51 16.20
CA GLN A 367 0.23 -7.00 14.82
C GLN A 367 1.31 -7.99 14.43
N PHE A 368 2.48 -7.91 15.06
CA PHE A 368 3.62 -8.75 14.75
C PHE A 368 4.08 -9.56 15.97
N GLU A 369 4.34 -10.87 15.82
CA GLU A 369 4.69 -11.73 16.96
C GLU A 369 6.18 -11.58 17.35
N GLN A 370 6.47 -10.94 18.49
CA GLN A 370 7.82 -10.71 19.01
C GLN A 370 8.81 -10.02 18.04
N ALA A 371 8.32 -9.33 17.00
CA ALA A 371 9.17 -8.68 16.01
C ALA A 371 8.45 -7.45 15.43
N THR A 372 9.16 -6.56 14.76
CA THR A 372 8.57 -5.38 14.09
C THR A 372 8.02 -5.72 12.71
N GLY A 373 7.22 -4.82 12.14
CA GLY A 373 6.76 -4.94 10.75
C GLY A 373 7.89 -4.98 9.72
N TRP A 374 9.03 -4.34 9.99
CA TRP A 374 10.22 -4.43 9.14
C TRP A 374 10.87 -5.82 9.19
N GLN A 375 10.89 -6.44 10.37
CA GLN A 375 11.47 -7.78 10.58
C GLN A 375 10.58 -8.87 9.95
N TYR A 376 9.28 -8.87 10.26
CA TYR A 376 8.33 -9.79 9.64
C TYR A 376 8.10 -9.52 8.15
N GLY A 377 8.43 -8.32 7.66
CA GLY A 377 8.26 -7.95 6.26
C GLY A 377 9.03 -8.81 5.26
N TRP A 378 9.94 -9.66 5.73
CA TRP A 378 10.70 -10.64 4.92
C TRP A 378 10.23 -12.10 5.10
N MET A 379 9.23 -12.36 5.96
CA MET A 379 8.71 -13.71 6.28
C MET A 379 7.77 -14.24 5.19
N VAL A 380 8.30 -14.37 3.97
CA VAL A 380 7.65 -15.05 2.83
C VAL A 380 8.66 -16.02 2.18
N PRO A 381 9.23 -16.97 2.95
CA PRO A 381 10.39 -17.78 2.52
C PRO A 381 10.11 -18.57 1.24
N HIS A 382 8.88 -19.02 1.02
CA HIS A 382 8.48 -19.76 -0.17
C HIS A 382 8.32 -18.90 -1.42
N ASN A 383 8.25 -17.57 -1.31
CA ASN A 383 8.01 -16.69 -2.46
C ASN A 383 8.76 -15.35 -2.38
N ILE A 384 10.05 -15.39 -2.02
CA ILE A 384 10.91 -14.21 -1.89
C ILE A 384 11.08 -13.46 -3.22
N GLY A 385 11.13 -14.16 -4.36
CA GLY A 385 11.25 -13.53 -5.69
C GLY A 385 10.11 -12.56 -5.97
N THR A 386 8.86 -13.00 -5.80
CA THR A 386 7.68 -12.14 -5.97
C THR A 386 7.67 -11.00 -4.94
N LEU A 387 8.09 -11.26 -3.69
CA LEU A 387 8.22 -10.21 -2.68
C LEU A 387 9.22 -9.13 -3.11
N ILE A 388 10.36 -9.50 -3.70
CA ILE A 388 11.37 -8.58 -4.22
C ILE A 388 10.80 -7.75 -5.37
N GLU A 389 10.09 -8.38 -6.32
CA GLU A 389 9.43 -7.68 -7.42
C GLU A 389 8.44 -6.63 -6.91
N LYS A 390 7.55 -7.03 -5.98
CA LYS A 390 6.59 -6.13 -5.32
C LYS A 390 7.26 -5.03 -4.49
N ARG A 391 8.48 -5.27 -3.99
CA ARG A 391 9.31 -4.26 -3.29
C ARG A 391 10.00 -3.26 -4.23
N GLY A 392 9.77 -3.35 -5.54
CA GLY A 392 10.36 -2.46 -6.54
C GLY A 392 11.57 -3.06 -7.26
N GLY A 393 11.73 -4.38 -7.23
CA GLY A 393 12.81 -5.10 -7.89
C GLY A 393 14.10 -5.20 -7.06
N THR A 394 15.11 -5.82 -7.63
CA THR A 394 16.35 -6.21 -6.93
C THR A 394 17.12 -5.04 -6.34
N GLU A 395 17.14 -3.88 -7.01
CA GLU A 395 17.91 -2.71 -6.53
C GLU A 395 17.29 -2.09 -5.28
N ALA A 396 15.97 -1.80 -5.33
CA ALA A 396 15.25 -1.23 -4.20
C ALA A 396 15.23 -2.19 -2.99
N ALA A 397 15.02 -3.48 -3.25
CA ALA A 397 15.03 -4.49 -2.19
C ALA A 397 16.42 -4.69 -1.57
N ALA A 398 17.51 -4.56 -2.35
CA ALA A 398 18.86 -4.63 -1.81
C ALA A 398 19.17 -3.46 -0.88
N LEU A 399 18.80 -2.23 -1.25
CA LEU A 399 18.97 -1.06 -0.37
C LEU A 399 18.18 -1.20 0.94
N ALA A 400 16.94 -1.67 0.85
CA ALA A 400 16.11 -1.91 2.04
C ALA A 400 16.68 -3.01 2.95
N LEU A 401 17.23 -4.08 2.36
CA LEU A 401 17.87 -5.16 3.11
C LEU A 401 19.20 -4.71 3.74
N ASP A 402 19.99 -3.90 3.06
CA ASP A 402 21.23 -3.32 3.58
C ASP A 402 20.95 -2.40 4.79
N GLU A 403 19.90 -1.56 4.72
CA GLU A 403 19.44 -0.76 5.87
C GLU A 403 19.00 -1.67 7.03
N HIS A 404 18.21 -2.70 6.73
CA HIS A 404 17.71 -3.66 7.72
C HIS A 404 18.85 -4.40 8.44
N LEU A 405 19.87 -4.86 7.70
CA LEU A 405 21.02 -5.59 8.23
C LEU A 405 22.17 -4.69 8.71
N GLY A 406 21.96 -3.37 8.71
CA GLY A 406 22.89 -2.41 9.33
C GLY A 406 23.10 -2.71 10.81
N ALA A 407 21.99 -2.92 11.54
CA ALA A 407 21.96 -3.43 12.90
C ALA A 407 21.44 -4.88 12.93
N LEU A 408 22.24 -5.81 13.47
CA LEU A 408 21.93 -7.24 13.45
C LEU A 408 21.07 -7.69 14.65
N ASP A 409 21.07 -6.91 15.73
CA ASP A 409 20.35 -7.22 16.96
C ASP A 409 19.70 -5.96 17.54
N ALA A 410 18.68 -5.44 16.83
CA ALA A 410 18.10 -4.14 17.11
C ALA A 410 16.91 -4.15 18.09
N GLY A 411 16.51 -5.32 18.60
CA GLY A 411 15.30 -5.49 19.41
C GLY A 411 14.01 -5.26 18.61
N VAL A 412 12.92 -4.89 19.30
CA VAL A 412 11.55 -4.92 18.72
C VAL A 412 10.77 -3.60 18.84
N TYR A 413 11.45 -2.50 19.21
CA TYR A 413 10.80 -1.21 19.47
C TYR A 413 11.46 -0.09 18.66
N ASN A 414 10.64 0.65 17.90
CA ASN A 414 11.04 1.82 17.11
C ASN A 414 12.26 1.60 16.22
N THR A 415 12.35 0.43 15.59
CA THR A 415 13.53 0.03 14.81
C THR A 415 13.16 -0.53 13.45
N ARG A 416 14.02 -0.24 12.48
CA ARG A 416 14.03 -0.87 11.15
C ARG A 416 15.07 -1.98 11.04
N GLY A 417 15.93 -2.13 12.06
CA GLY A 417 17.02 -3.10 12.07
C GLY A 417 16.53 -4.53 12.26
N ALA A 418 17.38 -5.48 11.87
CA ALA A 418 17.16 -6.90 12.07
C ALA A 418 17.24 -7.26 13.56
N TYR A 419 16.59 -8.37 13.91
CA TYR A 419 16.66 -8.95 15.24
C TYR A 419 17.04 -10.43 15.10
N LEU A 420 18.30 -10.69 14.71
CA LEU A 420 18.81 -12.03 14.38
C LEU A 420 18.91 -12.95 15.61
N SER A 421 18.80 -12.42 16.82
CA SER A 421 18.63 -13.22 18.04
C SER A 421 17.21 -13.77 18.20
N ASN A 422 16.29 -13.42 17.29
CA ASN A 422 14.90 -13.89 17.26
C ASN A 422 14.52 -14.49 15.89
N GLN A 423 13.63 -15.49 15.92
CA GLN A 423 13.38 -16.43 14.83
C GLN A 423 12.86 -15.83 13.51
N PRO A 424 11.98 -14.80 13.50
CA PRO A 424 11.48 -14.21 12.25
C PRO A 424 12.59 -13.61 11.37
N SER A 425 13.76 -13.28 11.94
CA SER A 425 14.85 -12.65 11.20
C SER A 425 15.86 -13.66 10.61
N PHE A 426 15.75 -14.96 10.93
CA PHE A 426 16.76 -15.97 10.55
C PHE A 426 17.01 -16.05 9.04
N GLY A 427 15.98 -15.84 8.22
CA GLY A 427 16.07 -15.85 6.76
C GLY A 427 16.65 -14.56 6.15
N ALA A 428 16.66 -13.44 6.88
CA ALA A 428 16.97 -12.12 6.30
C ALA A 428 18.35 -12.04 5.61
N PRO A 429 19.46 -12.54 6.20
CA PRO A 429 20.76 -12.52 5.53
C PRO A 429 20.77 -13.29 4.20
N TYR A 430 19.92 -14.29 4.07
CA TYR A 430 19.87 -15.17 2.90
C TYR A 430 19.03 -14.62 1.75
N VAL A 431 18.22 -13.57 1.98
CA VAL A 431 17.45 -12.88 0.91
C VAL A 431 18.38 -12.38 -0.20
N HIS A 432 19.64 -12.06 0.14
CA HIS A 432 20.71 -11.73 -0.79
C HIS A 432 20.91 -12.73 -1.95
N HIS A 433 20.56 -14.00 -1.78
CA HIS A 433 20.62 -14.99 -2.86
C HIS A 433 19.65 -14.66 -4.00
N TRP A 434 18.43 -14.24 -3.69
CA TRP A 434 17.45 -13.78 -4.68
C TRP A 434 17.78 -12.39 -5.23
N LEU A 435 18.50 -11.56 -4.45
CA LEU A 435 19.04 -10.27 -4.89
C LEU A 435 20.31 -10.40 -5.75
N ARG A 436 20.71 -11.63 -6.12
CA ARG A 436 21.88 -11.90 -6.96
C ARG A 436 23.20 -11.46 -6.31
N ARG A 437 23.25 -11.44 -4.97
CA ARG A 437 24.39 -11.01 -4.16
C ARG A 437 24.72 -11.99 -3.02
N PRO A 438 24.93 -13.30 -3.31
CA PRO A 438 25.27 -14.27 -2.26
C PRO A 438 26.58 -13.93 -1.50
N ASP A 439 27.43 -13.07 -2.07
CA ASP A 439 28.59 -12.50 -1.39
C ASP A 439 28.23 -11.63 -0.18
N LEU A 440 27.13 -10.86 -0.25
CA LEU A 440 26.65 -10.04 0.87
C LEU A 440 25.98 -10.86 1.96
N ALA A 441 25.31 -11.98 1.60
CA ALA A 441 24.85 -12.95 2.59
C ALA A 441 26.01 -13.39 3.50
N ARG A 442 27.17 -13.68 2.88
CA ARG A 442 28.36 -14.09 3.62
C ARG A 442 28.89 -13.01 4.56
N ASP A 443 28.89 -11.74 4.14
CA ASP A 443 29.34 -10.65 5.01
C ASP A 443 28.44 -10.53 6.25
N ALA A 444 27.11 -10.57 6.06
CA ALA A 444 26.15 -10.52 7.14
C ALA A 444 26.31 -11.69 8.12
N LEU A 445 26.49 -12.92 7.62
CA LEU A 445 26.69 -14.10 8.47
C LEU A 445 28.03 -14.07 9.24
N ARG A 446 29.10 -13.55 8.63
CA ARG A 446 30.39 -13.37 9.33
C ARG A 446 30.28 -12.33 10.44
N ARG A 447 29.61 -11.22 10.18
CA ARG A 447 29.30 -10.20 11.19
C ARG A 447 28.49 -10.78 12.32
N ALA A 448 27.38 -11.48 12.03
CA ALA A 448 26.55 -12.13 13.05
C ALA A 448 27.38 -13.08 13.93
N SER A 449 28.19 -13.96 13.35
CA SER A 449 29.05 -14.86 14.13
C SER A 449 30.11 -14.16 14.98
N ALA A 450 30.58 -12.98 14.57
CA ALA A 450 31.64 -12.25 15.27
C ALA A 450 31.09 -11.32 16.35
N GLU A 451 29.98 -10.64 16.05
CA GLU A 451 29.37 -9.60 16.88
C GLU A 451 28.44 -10.19 17.95
N MET A 452 27.78 -11.33 17.67
CA MET A 452 26.67 -11.83 18.50
C MET A 452 26.99 -13.08 19.34
N TYR A 453 28.05 -13.84 19.00
CA TYR A 453 28.32 -15.15 19.61
C TYR A 453 29.66 -15.20 20.35
N GLY A 454 29.66 -15.79 21.54
CA GLY A 454 30.82 -15.92 22.44
C GLY A 454 30.96 -17.34 23.04
N THR A 455 32.06 -17.60 23.75
CA THR A 455 32.30 -18.87 24.46
C THR A 455 32.08 -18.78 25.98
N THR A 456 31.60 -17.63 26.47
CA THR A 456 31.28 -17.42 27.89
C THR A 456 29.86 -17.92 28.20
N PRO A 457 29.47 -18.02 29.49
CA PRO A 457 28.08 -18.35 29.85
C PRO A 457 27.02 -17.39 29.28
N SER A 458 27.38 -16.16 28.92
CA SER A 458 26.53 -15.16 28.25
C SER A 458 26.76 -15.10 26.73
N GLY A 459 27.32 -16.16 26.13
CA GLY A 459 27.79 -16.18 24.76
C GLY A 459 26.71 -16.35 23.68
N LEU A 460 25.45 -16.57 24.07
CA LEU A 460 24.30 -16.56 23.16
C LEU A 460 23.63 -15.18 23.18
N PRO A 461 23.22 -14.65 22.01
CA PRO A 461 22.63 -13.31 21.92
C PRO A 461 21.16 -13.26 22.35
N GLY A 462 20.51 -14.41 22.51
CA GLY A 462 19.10 -14.53 22.90
C GLY A 462 18.80 -15.91 23.45
N ASN A 463 17.52 -16.22 23.59
CA ASN A 463 17.10 -17.58 23.97
C ASN A 463 17.55 -18.58 22.90
N ASP A 464 17.98 -19.76 23.33
CA ASP A 464 18.36 -20.81 22.39
C ASP A 464 17.15 -21.54 21.78
N ASP A 465 15.98 -21.39 22.42
CA ASP A 465 14.67 -21.92 22.01
C ASP A 465 14.72 -23.37 21.53
N LEU A 466 15.13 -24.23 22.48
CA LEU A 466 15.33 -25.66 22.31
C LEU A 466 16.35 -26.05 21.22
N GLY A 467 17.29 -25.15 20.90
CA GLY A 467 18.36 -25.39 19.93
C GLY A 467 18.13 -24.77 18.56
N SER A 468 17.05 -24.00 18.36
CA SER A 468 16.77 -23.33 17.08
C SER A 468 17.81 -22.29 16.69
N LEU A 469 18.21 -21.43 17.64
CA LEU A 469 19.24 -20.40 17.39
C LEU A 469 20.62 -21.05 17.17
N SER A 470 20.97 -22.04 17.99
CA SER A 470 22.19 -22.82 17.81
C SER A 470 22.22 -23.58 16.48
N ALA A 471 21.10 -24.16 16.02
CA ALA A 471 21.04 -24.82 14.71
C ALA A 471 21.23 -23.83 13.56
N TRP A 472 20.68 -22.61 13.65
CA TRP A 472 20.93 -21.55 12.69
C TRP A 472 22.42 -21.20 12.59
N TYR A 473 23.10 -21.11 13.75
CA TYR A 473 24.54 -20.89 13.80
C TYR A 473 25.34 -22.03 13.14
N VAL A 474 24.94 -23.29 13.37
CA VAL A 474 25.57 -24.46 12.72
C VAL A 474 25.44 -24.36 11.20
N TRP A 475 24.23 -24.15 10.68
CA TRP A 475 23.98 -23.97 9.25
C TRP A 475 24.84 -22.86 8.63
N ALA A 476 24.84 -21.67 9.23
CA ALA A 476 25.61 -20.52 8.78
C ALA A 476 27.12 -20.80 8.69
N ASN A 477 27.67 -21.66 9.58
CA ASN A 477 29.09 -21.96 9.64
C ASN A 477 29.50 -23.16 8.77
N ILE A 478 28.59 -24.10 8.49
CA ILE A 478 28.85 -25.14 7.47
C ILE A 478 28.65 -24.65 6.03
N GLY A 479 28.13 -23.42 5.86
CA GLY A 479 27.97 -22.77 4.56
C GLY A 479 26.71 -23.21 3.79
N LEU A 480 25.72 -23.77 4.49
CA LEU A 480 24.47 -24.26 3.91
C LEU A 480 23.29 -23.72 4.71
N TYR A 481 22.13 -23.47 4.09
CA TYR A 481 20.93 -23.10 4.85
C TYR A 481 19.62 -23.49 4.13
N PRO A 482 18.67 -24.16 4.81
CA PRO A 482 17.35 -24.49 4.26
C PRO A 482 16.35 -23.33 4.41
N ALA A 483 16.50 -22.29 3.57
CA ALA A 483 15.71 -21.07 3.68
C ALA A 483 14.22 -21.25 3.34
N VAL A 484 13.85 -22.26 2.54
CA VAL A 484 12.48 -22.49 2.11
C VAL A 484 11.88 -23.68 2.88
N HIS A 485 11.18 -23.38 3.96
CA HIS A 485 10.64 -24.39 4.89
C HIS A 485 9.59 -25.29 4.19
N GLY A 486 9.58 -26.59 4.51
CA GLY A 486 8.78 -27.61 3.81
C GLY A 486 9.46 -28.24 2.58
N THR A 487 10.62 -27.69 2.17
CA THR A 487 11.53 -28.24 1.16
C THR A 487 12.88 -28.60 1.78
N ALA A 488 13.80 -29.16 0.98
CA ALA A 488 15.20 -29.34 1.38
C ALA A 488 16.16 -28.69 0.38
N ASP A 489 15.74 -27.59 -0.25
CA ASP A 489 16.64 -26.76 -1.05
C ASP A 489 17.62 -26.04 -0.11
N LEU A 490 18.92 -26.15 -0.41
CA LEU A 490 19.99 -25.62 0.43
C LEU A 490 20.68 -24.46 -0.27
N LEU A 491 20.61 -23.27 0.32
CA LEU A 491 21.40 -22.12 -0.12
C LEU A 491 22.87 -22.35 0.21
N VAL A 492 23.77 -21.99 -0.69
CA VAL A 492 25.22 -22.19 -0.53
C VAL A 492 25.90 -20.87 -0.24
N THR A 493 26.37 -20.73 0.99
CA THR A 493 27.19 -19.59 1.46
C THR A 493 28.61 -20.04 1.76
N GLY A 494 29.55 -19.10 1.87
CA GLY A 494 30.93 -19.45 2.23
C GLY A 494 31.00 -20.08 3.64
N PRO A 495 31.55 -21.29 3.83
CA PRO A 495 31.68 -21.91 5.15
C PRO A 495 32.71 -21.18 6.03
N ARG A 496 32.75 -21.51 7.33
CA ARG A 496 33.78 -21.01 8.27
C ARG A 496 35.02 -21.91 8.35
N PHE A 497 34.99 -23.06 7.69
CA PHE A 497 35.99 -24.11 7.76
C PHE A 497 36.57 -24.39 6.36
N ASP A 498 37.76 -24.99 6.31
CA ASP A 498 38.39 -25.41 5.04
C ASP A 498 37.75 -26.70 4.50
N ARG A 499 37.16 -27.50 5.39
CA ARG A 499 36.34 -28.65 5.04
C ARG A 499 35.28 -28.92 6.09
N VAL A 500 34.09 -29.32 5.66
CA VAL A 500 33.02 -29.83 6.52
C VAL A 500 32.54 -31.16 5.95
N VAL A 501 32.53 -32.21 6.77
CA VAL A 501 31.98 -33.52 6.41
C VAL A 501 30.78 -33.80 7.30
N VAL A 502 29.60 -33.87 6.70
CA VAL A 502 28.39 -34.38 7.33
C VAL A 502 28.28 -35.86 7.03
N ASP A 503 28.25 -36.68 8.08
CA ASP A 503 28.15 -38.14 8.02
C ASP A 503 26.91 -38.55 8.83
N SER A 504 25.79 -38.74 8.14
CA SER A 504 24.49 -38.91 8.79
C SER A 504 24.41 -40.26 9.51
N ALA A 505 24.07 -40.22 10.80
CA ALA A 505 24.05 -41.39 11.65
C ALA A 505 23.09 -42.47 11.11
N GLY A 506 23.60 -43.70 10.97
CA GLY A 506 22.82 -44.86 10.51
C GLY A 506 22.33 -44.76 9.06
N SER A 507 22.91 -43.86 8.25
CA SER A 507 22.53 -43.63 6.86
C SER A 507 23.72 -43.75 5.92
N ARG A 508 23.47 -43.92 4.62
CA ARG A 508 24.49 -43.82 3.56
C ARG A 508 24.77 -42.37 3.14
N ARG A 509 23.98 -41.42 3.64
CA ARG A 509 24.11 -39.99 3.30
C ARG A 509 25.41 -39.44 3.85
N ARG A 510 26.22 -38.87 2.96
CA ARG A 510 27.43 -38.13 3.31
C ARG A 510 27.57 -36.89 2.44
N ILE A 511 27.76 -35.72 3.07
CA ILE A 511 28.03 -34.45 2.37
C ILE A 511 29.47 -34.04 2.69
N ASP A 512 30.30 -33.85 1.68
CA ASP A 512 31.69 -33.38 1.81
C ASP A 512 31.81 -31.99 1.19
N VAL A 513 31.77 -30.95 2.03
CA VAL A 513 31.99 -29.55 1.63
C VAL A 513 33.48 -29.26 1.70
N ARG A 514 34.13 -29.10 0.54
CA ARG A 514 35.54 -28.77 0.39
C ARG A 514 35.69 -27.31 -0.03
N SER A 515 36.30 -26.50 0.83
CA SER A 515 36.48 -25.07 0.62
C SER A 515 37.90 -24.65 1.02
N PRO A 516 38.95 -25.09 0.30
CA PRO A 516 40.33 -24.75 0.67
C PRO A 516 40.53 -23.24 0.84
N GLY A 517 40.96 -22.83 2.02
CA GLY A 517 41.14 -21.42 2.40
C GLY A 517 39.86 -20.73 2.90
N GLY A 518 38.72 -21.42 2.97
CA GLY A 518 37.43 -20.89 3.42
C GLY A 518 37.42 -20.41 4.87
N ALA A 519 38.37 -20.89 5.69
CA ALA A 519 38.58 -20.33 7.03
C ALA A 519 39.01 -18.85 7.01
N THR A 520 39.74 -18.43 5.97
CA THR A 520 40.34 -17.09 5.84
C THR A 520 39.73 -16.25 4.72
N MET A 521 39.30 -16.86 3.63
CA MET A 521 38.75 -16.21 2.44
C MET A 521 37.21 -16.33 2.43
N PRO A 522 36.46 -15.21 2.44
CA PRO A 522 35.02 -15.27 2.61
C PRO A 522 34.26 -15.60 1.31
N TYR A 523 34.75 -15.21 0.14
CA TYR A 523 33.93 -15.19 -1.07
C TYR A 523 34.07 -16.46 -1.91
N ILE A 524 32.95 -16.94 -2.46
CA ILE A 524 32.91 -18.03 -3.44
C ILE A 524 33.03 -17.43 -4.83
N THR A 525 33.95 -17.95 -5.65
CA THR A 525 34.10 -17.56 -7.07
C THR A 525 33.78 -18.70 -8.03
N GLY A 526 33.55 -19.92 -7.51
CA GLY A 526 33.12 -21.06 -8.30
C GLY A 526 32.69 -22.23 -7.41
N MET A 527 31.81 -23.07 -7.93
CA MET A 527 31.28 -24.25 -7.25
C MET A 527 31.26 -25.45 -8.20
N LYS A 528 31.62 -26.63 -7.68
CA LYS A 528 31.39 -27.92 -8.33
C LYS A 528 30.60 -28.84 -7.40
N VAL A 529 29.62 -29.55 -7.96
CA VAL A 529 28.85 -30.60 -7.29
C VAL A 529 29.18 -31.91 -7.99
N ASP A 530 29.76 -32.86 -7.28
CA ASP A 530 30.23 -34.16 -7.82
C ASP A 530 31.06 -33.99 -9.11
N GLY A 531 31.97 -33.01 -9.10
CA GLY A 531 32.86 -32.68 -10.21
C GLY A 531 32.26 -31.82 -11.32
N LYS A 532 30.93 -31.62 -11.34
CA LYS A 532 30.24 -30.79 -12.35
C LYS A 532 30.17 -29.33 -11.90
N THR A 533 30.55 -28.41 -12.79
CA THR A 533 30.44 -26.97 -12.50
C THR A 533 28.98 -26.54 -12.33
N VAL A 534 28.70 -25.81 -11.26
CA VAL A 534 27.38 -25.27 -10.95
C VAL A 534 27.52 -23.78 -10.64
N THR A 535 26.67 -22.98 -11.25
CA THR A 535 26.67 -21.51 -11.12
C THR A 535 25.59 -21.00 -10.16
N ARG A 536 24.50 -21.75 -10.00
CA ARG A 536 23.42 -21.42 -9.05
C ARG A 536 23.94 -21.39 -7.62
N SER A 537 23.41 -20.47 -6.82
CA SER A 537 23.82 -20.26 -5.43
C SER A 537 23.12 -21.19 -4.43
N TRP A 538 22.58 -22.31 -4.91
CA TRP A 538 21.77 -23.24 -4.13
C TRP A 538 21.84 -24.67 -4.70
N LEU A 539 21.44 -25.64 -3.88
CA LEU A 539 21.39 -27.07 -4.16
C LEU A 539 19.96 -27.55 -3.97
N GLY A 540 19.49 -28.46 -4.84
CA GLY A 540 18.12 -28.96 -4.74
C GLY A 540 17.94 -30.04 -3.68
N GLU A 541 16.69 -30.32 -3.32
CA GLU A 541 16.27 -31.36 -2.35
C GLU A 541 16.97 -32.73 -2.54
N GLY A 542 17.27 -33.14 -3.77
CA GLY A 542 18.02 -34.38 -4.05
C GLY A 542 19.40 -34.43 -3.37
N PHE A 543 20.15 -33.32 -3.37
CA PHE A 543 21.47 -33.26 -2.73
C PHE A 543 21.37 -33.40 -1.20
N ALA A 544 20.39 -32.74 -0.57
CA ALA A 544 20.14 -32.87 0.86
C ALA A 544 19.76 -34.30 1.25
N ARG A 545 19.06 -35.03 0.37
CA ARG A 545 18.64 -36.42 0.60
C ARG A 545 19.74 -37.45 0.39
N GLU A 546 20.52 -37.31 -0.67
CA GLU A 546 21.47 -38.33 -1.13
C GLU A 546 22.89 -38.09 -0.62
N GLY A 547 23.28 -36.83 -0.42
CA GLY A 547 24.66 -36.43 -0.17
C GLY A 547 25.45 -36.19 -1.46
N GLY A 548 26.76 -35.95 -1.33
CA GLY A 548 27.66 -35.66 -2.45
C GLY A 548 28.87 -34.82 -2.05
N GLU A 549 29.78 -34.56 -3.01
CA GLU A 549 30.89 -33.62 -2.85
C GLU A 549 30.50 -32.23 -3.35
N LEU A 550 30.66 -31.23 -2.49
CA LEU A 550 30.53 -29.81 -2.80
C LEU A 550 31.91 -29.15 -2.74
N ARG A 551 32.53 -28.85 -3.89
CA ARG A 551 33.84 -28.17 -3.96
C ARG A 551 33.67 -26.70 -4.29
N LEU A 552 34.08 -25.84 -3.36
CA LEU A 552 34.02 -24.39 -3.46
C LEU A 552 35.41 -23.81 -3.78
N THR A 553 35.45 -22.88 -4.73
CA THR A 553 36.62 -22.05 -5.02
C THR A 553 36.50 -20.78 -4.19
N MET A 554 37.38 -20.62 -3.20
CA MET A 554 37.35 -19.49 -2.27
C MET A 554 38.27 -18.35 -2.74
N SER A 555 37.94 -17.11 -2.37
CA SER A 555 38.66 -15.90 -2.74
C SER A 555 38.57 -14.83 -1.65
N ALA A 556 39.66 -14.07 -1.48
CA ALA A 556 39.69 -12.87 -0.63
C ALA A 556 38.94 -11.67 -1.29
N ARG A 557 38.76 -11.71 -2.62
CA ARG A 557 38.05 -10.68 -3.40
C ARG A 557 36.69 -11.19 -3.85
N ARG A 558 35.69 -10.32 -3.85
CA ARG A 558 34.35 -10.62 -4.38
C ARG A 558 34.44 -11.02 -5.85
N GLY A 559 33.55 -11.92 -6.26
CA GLY A 559 33.37 -12.34 -7.64
C GLY A 559 31.91 -12.22 -8.07
N THR A 560 31.59 -12.77 -9.25
CA THR A 560 30.26 -12.71 -9.86
C THR A 560 29.52 -14.06 -9.85
N TRP A 561 30.00 -15.03 -9.06
CA TRP A 561 29.35 -16.34 -8.95
C TRP A 561 27.98 -16.20 -8.27
N GLY A 562 26.97 -16.92 -8.77
CA GLY A 562 25.62 -16.89 -8.23
C GLY A 562 24.83 -15.59 -8.49
N ALA A 563 25.34 -14.69 -9.34
CA ALA A 563 24.77 -13.35 -9.56
C ALA A 563 23.86 -13.24 -10.80
N ARG A 564 23.64 -14.33 -11.54
CA ARG A 564 22.72 -14.30 -12.70
C ARG A 564 21.29 -14.58 -12.24
N GLU A 565 20.34 -14.12 -13.03
CA GLU A 565 18.91 -14.39 -12.79
C GLU A 565 18.60 -15.88 -12.68
N ALA A 566 19.16 -16.70 -13.58
CA ALA A 566 18.99 -18.15 -13.54
C ALA A 566 19.73 -18.87 -12.38
N ASP A 567 20.54 -18.14 -11.60
CA ASP A 567 21.32 -18.68 -10.49
C ASP A 567 20.64 -18.50 -9.12
N VAL A 568 19.51 -17.77 -9.07
CA VAL A 568 18.75 -17.53 -7.83
C VAL A 568 17.98 -18.78 -7.37
N PRO A 569 17.66 -18.89 -6.07
CA PRO A 569 16.85 -20.00 -5.55
C PRO A 569 15.41 -19.94 -6.07
N PRO A 570 14.66 -21.05 -6.05
CA PRO A 570 13.28 -21.06 -6.50
C PRO A 570 12.40 -20.12 -5.64
N SER A 571 11.34 -19.62 -6.26
CA SER A 571 10.19 -19.00 -5.59
C SER A 571 8.93 -19.65 -6.16
N TYR A 572 8.01 -20.03 -5.27
CA TYR A 572 6.87 -20.86 -5.62
C TYR A 572 5.64 -19.98 -5.84
N THR A 573 5.25 -19.81 -7.10
CA THR A 573 4.16 -18.93 -7.53
C THR A 573 2.89 -19.70 -7.94
N ASP A 574 2.89 -21.02 -7.85
CA ASP A 574 1.70 -21.82 -8.14
C ASP A 574 0.53 -21.33 -7.27
N GLY A 575 -0.62 -21.11 -7.92
CA GLY A 575 -1.83 -20.60 -7.28
C GLY A 575 -1.90 -19.09 -7.08
N SER A 576 -0.88 -18.31 -7.45
CA SER A 576 -0.88 -16.83 -7.30
C SER A 576 -2.02 -16.14 -8.05
N ASP A 577 -2.43 -16.69 -9.21
CA ASP A 577 -3.49 -16.14 -10.05
C ASP A 577 -4.88 -16.72 -9.75
N ALA A 578 -4.97 -17.70 -8.85
CA ALA A 578 -6.23 -18.35 -8.54
C ALA A 578 -7.16 -17.45 -7.71
N ARG A 579 -8.48 -17.70 -7.78
CA ARG A 579 -9.47 -17.10 -6.86
C ARG A 579 -9.06 -17.41 -5.42
N ASN A 580 -9.18 -16.50 -4.48
CA ASN A 580 -8.59 -16.67 -3.15
C ASN A 580 -9.58 -16.46 -1.99
N ASN A 581 -10.86 -16.20 -2.29
CA ASN A 581 -11.92 -16.04 -1.30
C ASN A 581 -13.10 -16.94 -1.59
N THR A 582 -13.71 -17.50 -0.53
CA THR A 582 -14.96 -18.27 -0.60
C THR A 582 -16.12 -17.38 -0.17
N GLY A 583 -16.71 -16.67 -1.14
CA GLY A 583 -17.71 -15.64 -0.91
C GLY A 583 -19.16 -16.12 -0.88
N THR A 584 -19.42 -17.34 -1.37
CA THR A 584 -20.75 -17.95 -1.44
C THR A 584 -20.86 -19.19 -0.57
N THR A 585 -22.02 -19.43 0.04
CA THR A 585 -22.28 -20.63 0.85
C THR A 585 -23.66 -21.23 0.57
N PRO A 586 -23.83 -22.56 0.69
CA PRO A 586 -25.16 -23.16 0.70
C PRO A 586 -25.98 -22.70 1.90
N ASP A 587 -27.30 -22.61 1.75
CA ASP A 587 -28.20 -22.31 2.86
C ASP A 587 -28.09 -23.37 3.96
N GLY A 588 -28.07 -22.93 5.23
CA GLY A 588 -27.83 -23.81 6.38
C GLY A 588 -26.35 -24.15 6.65
N ALA A 589 -25.45 -23.88 5.70
CA ALA A 589 -24.02 -24.20 5.78
C ALA A 589 -23.13 -22.94 5.68
N GLY A 590 -23.56 -21.83 6.29
CA GLY A 590 -22.86 -20.56 6.20
C GLY A 590 -21.44 -20.55 6.79
N ASN A 591 -21.08 -21.54 7.62
CA ASN A 591 -19.72 -21.75 8.12
C ASN A 591 -18.74 -22.30 7.06
N THR A 592 -19.13 -22.32 5.79
CA THR A 592 -18.28 -22.76 4.68
C THR A 592 -17.71 -21.61 3.85
N GLY A 593 -17.87 -20.35 4.28
CA GLY A 593 -17.35 -19.18 3.57
C GLY A 593 -17.74 -17.84 4.21
N SER A 594 -16.99 -16.79 3.89
CA SER A 594 -17.25 -15.42 4.33
C SER A 594 -16.86 -14.45 3.23
N LEU A 595 -17.62 -13.37 3.10
CA LEU A 595 -17.40 -12.32 2.11
C LEU A 595 -17.00 -11.00 2.78
N ASP A 596 -17.62 -10.64 3.91
CA ASP A 596 -17.53 -9.29 4.49
C ASP A 596 -16.65 -9.18 5.75
N LEU A 597 -15.94 -10.25 6.13
CA LEU A 597 -15.18 -10.37 7.39
C LEU A 597 -16.04 -10.24 8.66
N SER A 598 -17.36 -10.24 8.51
CA SER A 598 -18.38 -10.22 9.56
C SER A 598 -19.20 -11.50 9.55
N ASP A 599 -18.60 -12.58 9.04
CA ASP A 599 -19.16 -13.93 8.97
C ASP A 599 -20.42 -14.05 8.10
N ASN A 600 -20.64 -13.10 7.19
CA ASN A 600 -21.72 -13.17 6.19
C ASN A 600 -21.17 -13.57 4.82
N SER A 601 -21.99 -14.27 4.04
CA SER A 601 -21.73 -14.67 2.66
C SER A 601 -22.99 -14.57 1.80
N LEU A 602 -22.81 -14.62 0.48
CA LEU A 602 -23.94 -14.73 -0.45
C LEU A 602 -24.54 -16.15 -0.40
N SER A 603 -25.87 -16.25 -0.47
CA SER A 603 -26.54 -17.54 -0.57
C SER A 603 -26.40 -18.11 -1.98
N ARG A 604 -25.72 -19.25 -2.08
CA ARG A 604 -25.53 -19.97 -3.34
C ARG A 604 -26.86 -20.45 -3.94
N ASN A 605 -27.81 -20.86 -3.10
CA ASN A 605 -29.14 -21.30 -3.52
C ASN A 605 -29.95 -20.15 -4.12
N ARG A 606 -29.94 -18.98 -3.46
CA ARG A 606 -30.65 -17.79 -3.93
C ARG A 606 -29.98 -17.18 -5.16
N LEU A 607 -28.65 -17.19 -5.24
CA LEU A 607 -27.91 -16.80 -6.45
C LEU A 607 -28.32 -17.66 -7.65
N ALA A 608 -28.38 -18.99 -7.48
CA ALA A 608 -28.84 -19.89 -8.53
C ALA A 608 -30.29 -19.59 -8.96
N GLY A 609 -31.19 -19.35 -7.99
CA GLY A 609 -32.57 -18.92 -8.27
C GLY A 609 -32.68 -17.56 -8.98
N ALA A 610 -31.69 -16.68 -8.79
CA ALA A 610 -31.56 -15.39 -9.45
C ALA A 610 -30.78 -15.45 -10.79
N GLY A 611 -30.49 -16.65 -11.31
CA GLY A 611 -29.82 -16.84 -12.61
C GLY A 611 -28.29 -16.93 -12.54
N ALA A 612 -27.69 -16.90 -11.36
CA ALA A 612 -26.25 -17.03 -11.12
C ALA A 612 -25.92 -18.40 -10.51
N ALA A 613 -26.32 -19.48 -11.19
CA ALA A 613 -25.90 -20.83 -10.82
C ALA A 613 -24.42 -21.05 -11.22
N PRO A 614 -23.71 -22.03 -10.62
CA PRO A 614 -22.33 -22.37 -11.03
C PRO A 614 -22.22 -22.56 -12.55
N GLY A 615 -21.30 -21.81 -13.19
CA GLY A 615 -21.09 -21.83 -14.64
C GLY A 615 -22.15 -21.08 -15.48
N ALA A 616 -23.17 -20.48 -14.86
CA ALA A 616 -24.24 -19.80 -15.60
C ALA A 616 -23.75 -18.49 -16.25
N PRO A 617 -24.22 -18.16 -17.47
CA PRO A 617 -23.92 -16.88 -18.08
C PRO A 617 -24.71 -15.74 -17.43
N VAL A 618 -24.03 -14.63 -17.11
CA VAL A 618 -24.64 -13.40 -16.57
C VAL A 618 -24.48 -12.28 -17.59
N ARG A 619 -25.59 -11.86 -18.21
CA ARG A 619 -25.58 -10.84 -19.28
C ARG A 619 -25.60 -9.43 -18.70
N HIS A 620 -24.82 -8.53 -19.29
CA HIS A 620 -24.76 -7.11 -18.89
C HIS A 620 -25.49 -6.22 -19.90
N GLY A 621 -26.82 -6.24 -19.85
CA GLY A 621 -27.68 -5.44 -20.73
C GLY A 621 -27.32 -5.56 -22.22
N ASP A 622 -27.38 -4.42 -22.93
CA ASP A 622 -27.10 -4.32 -24.37
C ASP A 622 -25.62 -4.00 -24.69
N THR A 623 -24.73 -4.12 -23.71
CA THR A 623 -23.29 -3.83 -23.86
C THR A 623 -22.54 -4.88 -24.69
N GLY A 624 -23.16 -6.04 -24.93
CA GLY A 624 -22.53 -7.20 -25.55
C GLY A 624 -21.57 -7.95 -24.62
N VAL A 625 -21.44 -7.56 -23.35
CA VAL A 625 -20.68 -8.29 -22.33
C VAL A 625 -21.53 -9.43 -21.76
N THR A 626 -20.95 -10.63 -21.70
CA THR A 626 -21.52 -11.78 -20.97
C THR A 626 -20.44 -12.35 -20.07
N PHE A 627 -20.70 -12.33 -18.77
CA PHE A 627 -19.85 -12.96 -17.75
C PHE A 627 -20.23 -14.43 -17.56
N THR A 628 -19.32 -15.20 -16.97
CA THR A 628 -19.57 -16.56 -16.49
C THR A 628 -19.49 -16.56 -14.96
N TRP A 629 -20.60 -16.89 -14.29
CA TRP A 629 -20.58 -17.07 -12.85
C TRP A 629 -19.60 -18.21 -12.48
N PRO A 630 -18.78 -18.05 -11.43
CA PRO A 630 -17.80 -19.05 -11.02
C PRO A 630 -18.39 -20.47 -10.90
N ASP A 631 -17.74 -21.42 -11.60
CA ASP A 631 -18.06 -22.85 -11.53
C ASP A 631 -17.17 -23.55 -10.50
N THR A 632 -17.48 -23.35 -9.22
CA THR A 632 -16.66 -23.83 -8.09
C THR A 632 -17.53 -24.62 -7.13
N GLU A 633 -17.06 -25.71 -6.55
CA GLU A 633 -17.83 -26.47 -5.54
C GLU A 633 -18.04 -25.66 -4.23
N PRO A 634 -19.08 -25.96 -3.42
CA PRO A 634 -19.23 -25.36 -2.10
C PRO A 634 -17.96 -25.46 -1.24
N GLY A 635 -17.61 -24.37 -0.55
CA GLY A 635 -16.41 -24.30 0.29
C GLY A 635 -15.09 -24.17 -0.49
N GLN A 636 -15.15 -23.91 -1.81
CA GLN A 636 -13.99 -23.56 -2.63
C GLN A 636 -14.01 -22.07 -3.00
N PRO A 637 -12.84 -21.43 -3.20
CA PRO A 637 -12.79 -20.04 -3.60
C PRO A 637 -13.57 -19.74 -4.88
N ASP A 638 -14.47 -18.77 -4.83
CA ASP A 638 -15.39 -18.38 -5.92
C ASP A 638 -15.18 -16.95 -6.40
N ASN A 639 -14.35 -16.15 -5.74
CA ASN A 639 -13.98 -14.83 -6.21
C ASN A 639 -12.52 -14.49 -5.91
N TRP A 640 -11.99 -13.50 -6.62
CA TRP A 640 -10.72 -12.86 -6.29
C TRP A 640 -10.98 -11.72 -5.31
N ILE A 641 -10.20 -11.69 -4.23
CA ILE A 641 -9.78 -10.46 -3.57
C ILE A 641 -8.50 -10.02 -4.28
N PRO A 642 -8.51 -8.90 -4.99
CA PRO A 642 -7.45 -8.56 -5.92
C PRO A 642 -6.16 -8.17 -5.19
N HIS A 643 -5.06 -8.76 -5.63
CA HIS A 643 -3.68 -8.46 -5.23
C HIS A 643 -2.70 -8.61 -6.41
N GLY A 644 -3.20 -8.40 -7.63
CA GLY A 644 -2.41 -8.50 -8.86
C GLY A 644 -2.50 -9.81 -9.64
N GLN A 645 -3.54 -10.62 -9.42
CA GLN A 645 -3.72 -11.88 -10.16
C GLN A 645 -3.84 -11.63 -11.67
N ARG A 646 -3.18 -12.47 -12.46
CA ARG A 646 -3.18 -12.39 -13.93
C ARG A 646 -4.18 -13.37 -14.53
N VAL A 647 -5.21 -12.83 -15.17
CA VAL A 647 -6.29 -13.60 -15.81
C VAL A 647 -6.05 -13.67 -17.33
N PRO A 648 -5.81 -14.86 -17.93
CA PRO A 648 -5.66 -15.01 -19.37
C PRO A 648 -6.97 -14.74 -20.13
N MET A 649 -6.91 -14.02 -21.25
CA MET A 649 -8.09 -13.61 -22.04
C MET A 649 -8.14 -14.20 -23.46
N GLY A 650 -7.32 -15.21 -23.76
CA GLY A 650 -7.43 -15.99 -25.00
C GLY A 650 -6.96 -15.30 -26.28
N ASN A 651 -6.19 -14.21 -26.21
CA ASN A 651 -5.58 -13.52 -27.36
C ASN A 651 -6.60 -12.98 -28.39
N VAL A 652 -7.75 -12.49 -27.92
CA VAL A 652 -8.86 -12.01 -28.77
C VAL A 652 -8.81 -10.49 -28.97
N ARG A 653 -9.36 -10.02 -30.10
CA ARG A 653 -9.63 -8.58 -30.31
C ARG A 653 -10.92 -8.21 -29.59
N ALA A 654 -10.92 -7.09 -28.88
CA ALA A 654 -12.08 -6.62 -28.14
C ALA A 654 -12.18 -5.10 -28.27
N THR A 655 -13.41 -4.59 -28.27
CA THR A 655 -13.71 -3.15 -28.25
C THR A 655 -13.85 -2.62 -26.82
N GLY A 656 -14.10 -3.51 -25.85
CA GLY A 656 -14.15 -3.12 -24.45
C GLY A 656 -14.01 -4.29 -23.47
N ILE A 657 -13.91 -3.94 -22.19
CA ILE A 657 -13.78 -4.84 -21.03
C ILE A 657 -14.72 -4.39 -19.91
N SER A 658 -15.26 -5.34 -19.14
CA SER A 658 -16.04 -5.08 -17.93
C SER A 658 -15.75 -6.17 -16.89
N PHE A 659 -16.13 -5.89 -15.64
CA PHE A 659 -15.86 -6.73 -14.47
C PHE A 659 -17.17 -7.05 -13.75
N LEU A 660 -17.35 -8.32 -13.37
CA LEU A 660 -18.45 -8.78 -12.51
C LEU A 660 -17.96 -8.82 -11.08
N GLY A 661 -18.56 -8.03 -10.20
CA GLY A 661 -18.07 -7.92 -8.83
C GLY A 661 -18.95 -7.12 -7.90
N LEU A 662 -18.44 -6.93 -6.69
CA LEU A 662 -18.99 -6.07 -5.65
C LEU A 662 -17.88 -5.63 -4.69
N ALA A 663 -18.17 -4.66 -3.85
CA ALA A 663 -17.35 -4.34 -2.69
C ALA A 663 -18.08 -4.72 -1.39
N THR A 664 -17.33 -5.02 -0.33
CA THR A 664 -17.86 -5.10 1.03
C THR A 664 -17.18 -4.06 1.91
N ASN A 665 -17.88 -3.61 2.95
CA ASN A 665 -17.37 -2.62 3.90
C ASN A 665 -17.12 -1.25 3.26
N GLY A 666 -17.95 -0.89 2.28
CA GLY A 666 -17.88 0.34 1.53
C GLY A 666 -17.50 0.14 0.06
N PRO A 667 -17.75 1.15 -0.79
CA PRO A 667 -17.32 1.13 -2.20
C PRO A 667 -15.80 0.99 -2.29
N SER A 668 -15.31 0.31 -3.31
CA SER A 668 -13.87 0.09 -3.53
C SER A 668 -13.46 0.41 -4.95
N GLN A 669 -12.26 0.93 -5.13
CA GLN A 669 -11.67 1.18 -6.44
C GLN A 669 -10.20 0.78 -6.51
N GLY A 670 -9.77 0.35 -7.70
CA GLY A 670 -8.39 -0.01 -8.03
C GLY A 670 -8.18 0.01 -9.55
N THR A 671 -6.96 -0.25 -10.01
CA THR A 671 -6.59 -0.22 -11.43
C THR A 671 -6.17 -1.60 -11.90
N ALA A 672 -6.88 -2.16 -12.87
CA ALA A 672 -6.46 -3.35 -13.60
C ALA A 672 -5.56 -2.96 -14.79
N VAL A 673 -4.68 -3.87 -15.21
CA VAL A 673 -3.79 -3.67 -16.37
C VAL A 673 -4.13 -4.68 -17.44
N VAL A 674 -4.55 -4.22 -18.61
CA VAL A 674 -4.76 -5.05 -19.79
C VAL A 674 -3.42 -5.20 -20.51
N GLU A 675 -2.99 -6.44 -20.72
CA GLU A 675 -1.77 -6.76 -21.47
C GLU A 675 -2.15 -7.23 -22.88
N TYR A 676 -1.54 -6.62 -23.90
CA TYR A 676 -1.74 -6.99 -25.29
C TYR A 676 -0.65 -7.95 -25.78
N THR A 677 -0.96 -8.74 -26.82
CA THR A 677 -0.01 -9.72 -27.39
C THR A 677 1.23 -9.08 -28.03
N ASP A 678 1.21 -7.76 -28.28
CA ASP A 678 2.34 -6.99 -28.81
C ASP A 678 3.28 -6.45 -27.71
N GLY A 679 2.99 -6.75 -26.44
CA GLY A 679 3.76 -6.29 -25.28
C GLY A 679 3.34 -4.92 -24.74
N SER A 680 2.44 -4.20 -25.40
CA SER A 680 1.88 -2.95 -24.84
C SER A 680 0.83 -3.24 -23.77
N THR A 681 0.58 -2.27 -22.89
CA THR A 681 -0.42 -2.36 -21.82
C THR A 681 -1.40 -1.20 -21.85
N GLN A 682 -2.55 -1.37 -21.20
CA GLN A 682 -3.52 -0.32 -20.97
C GLN A 682 -4.13 -0.45 -19.57
N ASP A 683 -4.12 0.65 -18.82
CA ASP A 683 -4.75 0.71 -17.50
C ASP A 683 -6.27 0.87 -17.61
N VAL A 684 -6.98 0.19 -16.72
CA VAL A 684 -8.44 0.15 -16.67
C VAL A 684 -8.90 0.27 -15.23
N GLY A 685 -9.59 1.37 -14.90
CA GLY A 685 -10.19 1.55 -13.57
C GLY A 685 -11.30 0.54 -13.29
N VAL A 686 -11.20 -0.14 -12.15
CA VAL A 686 -12.21 -1.06 -11.60
C VAL A 686 -12.80 -0.42 -10.36
N GLN A 687 -14.08 -0.10 -10.39
CA GLN A 687 -14.78 0.58 -9.31
C GLN A 687 -16.07 -0.16 -9.02
N LEU A 688 -16.23 -0.62 -7.78
CA LEU A 688 -17.31 -1.48 -7.36
C LEU A 688 -18.07 -0.86 -6.18
N THR A 689 -19.39 -0.80 -6.33
CA THR A 689 -20.34 -0.38 -5.30
C THR A 689 -20.36 -1.41 -4.16
N ASP A 690 -20.64 -0.94 -2.94
CA ASP A 690 -20.90 -1.83 -1.82
C ASP A 690 -22.08 -2.77 -2.14
N TRP A 691 -21.98 -4.03 -1.71
CA TRP A 691 -22.97 -5.07 -1.99
C TRP A 691 -24.33 -4.86 -1.34
N THR A 692 -24.45 -3.95 -0.36
CA THR A 692 -25.69 -3.63 0.38
C THR A 692 -26.10 -2.15 0.25
N PRO A 693 -26.21 -1.55 -0.96
CA PRO A 693 -26.26 -0.10 -1.13
C PRO A 693 -27.68 0.50 -1.09
N GLY A 694 -28.71 -0.32 -0.81
CA GLY A 694 -30.10 0.06 -1.08
C GLY A 694 -30.30 0.33 -2.57
N THR A 695 -30.74 1.55 -2.91
CA THR A 695 -31.01 2.01 -4.29
C THR A 695 -29.95 2.99 -4.84
N THR A 696 -28.93 3.36 -4.06
CA THR A 696 -27.92 4.35 -4.47
C THR A 696 -26.65 3.64 -4.96
N TYR A 697 -26.55 3.41 -6.27
CA TYR A 697 -25.38 2.77 -6.89
C TYR A 697 -24.31 3.80 -7.24
N GLN A 698 -23.04 3.43 -7.07
CA GLN A 698 -21.90 4.31 -7.38
C GLN A 698 -21.23 3.89 -8.69
N PHE A 699 -20.42 4.78 -9.26
CA PHE A 699 -19.56 4.52 -10.43
C PHE A 699 -20.29 4.04 -11.71
N GLY A 700 -21.60 4.26 -11.80
CA GLY A 700 -22.43 3.75 -12.91
C GLY A 700 -22.57 2.22 -12.93
N ASN A 701 -22.28 1.54 -11.83
CA ASN A 701 -22.43 0.09 -11.73
C ASN A 701 -23.88 -0.34 -11.94
N THR A 702 -24.09 -1.39 -12.74
CA THR A 702 -25.42 -1.95 -13.02
C THR A 702 -25.63 -3.21 -12.20
N PRO A 703 -26.71 -3.34 -11.41
CA PRO A 703 -26.98 -4.56 -10.67
C PRO A 703 -27.41 -5.68 -11.64
N LEU A 704 -26.67 -6.78 -11.66
CA LEU A 704 -26.92 -7.92 -12.55
C LEU A 704 -27.54 -9.11 -11.82
N VAL A 705 -27.25 -9.27 -10.53
CA VAL A 705 -27.81 -10.31 -9.68
C VAL A 705 -28.21 -9.68 -8.36
N THR A 706 -29.46 -9.89 -7.93
CA THR A 706 -29.99 -9.38 -6.66
C THR A 706 -30.56 -10.55 -5.86
N THR A 707 -30.17 -10.67 -4.59
CA THR A 707 -30.71 -11.69 -3.69
C THR A 707 -31.03 -11.08 -2.32
N VAL A 708 -32.07 -11.60 -1.64
CA VAL A 708 -32.44 -11.18 -0.29
C VAL A 708 -32.04 -12.26 0.70
N GLY A 709 -31.33 -11.84 1.75
CA GLY A 709 -30.89 -12.68 2.86
C GLY A 709 -29.48 -13.23 2.67
N ARG A 710 -28.55 -12.70 3.46
CA ARG A 710 -27.17 -13.16 3.55
C ARG A 710 -27.10 -14.39 4.43
N ASN A 711 -26.27 -15.36 4.07
CA ASN A 711 -26.01 -16.51 4.94
C ASN A 711 -25.01 -16.11 6.03
N ARG A 712 -25.29 -16.50 7.27
CA ARG A 712 -24.44 -16.27 8.44
C ARG A 712 -23.67 -17.55 8.77
N ALA A 713 -22.45 -17.42 9.30
CA ALA A 713 -21.65 -18.58 9.71
C ALA A 713 -22.40 -19.54 10.67
N ALA A 714 -23.30 -19.02 11.52
CA ALA A 714 -24.12 -19.82 12.42
C ALA A 714 -25.23 -20.66 11.73
N GLY A 715 -25.34 -20.62 10.39
CA GLY A 715 -26.27 -21.42 9.58
C GLY A 715 -27.59 -20.73 9.23
N GLY A 716 -27.96 -19.65 9.91
CA GLY A 716 -29.14 -18.84 9.58
C GLY A 716 -28.91 -17.87 8.42
N SER A 717 -29.97 -17.18 7.99
CA SER A 717 -29.87 -16.04 7.07
C SER A 717 -30.54 -14.79 7.63
N ASP A 718 -30.11 -13.62 7.18
CA ASP A 718 -30.79 -12.35 7.48
C ASP A 718 -31.79 -11.95 6.39
N THR A 719 -32.25 -10.70 6.41
CA THR A 719 -33.19 -10.13 5.43
C THR A 719 -32.55 -9.04 4.57
N VAL A 720 -31.22 -8.92 4.59
CA VAL A 720 -30.51 -7.86 3.87
C VAL A 720 -30.48 -8.19 2.38
N GLU A 721 -30.85 -7.22 1.55
CA GLU A 721 -30.73 -7.33 0.10
C GLU A 721 -29.26 -7.11 -0.31
N THR A 722 -28.75 -8.03 -1.13
CA THR A 722 -27.40 -7.99 -1.70
C THR A 722 -27.44 -7.95 -3.21
N LYS A 723 -26.42 -7.31 -3.80
CA LYS A 723 -26.29 -7.15 -5.24
C LYS A 723 -24.89 -7.49 -5.72
N VAL A 724 -24.81 -8.12 -6.89
CA VAL A 724 -23.59 -8.26 -7.70
C VAL A 724 -23.73 -7.37 -8.93
N PHE A 725 -22.67 -6.63 -9.25
CA PHE A 725 -22.68 -5.59 -10.27
C PHE A 725 -21.81 -5.94 -11.47
N GLY A 726 -22.22 -5.46 -12.65
CA GLY A 726 -21.34 -5.27 -13.79
C GLY A 726 -20.81 -3.83 -13.79
N THR A 727 -19.50 -3.66 -13.93
CA THR A 727 -18.91 -2.32 -14.11
C THR A 727 -19.30 -1.73 -15.48
N VAL A 728 -19.27 -0.40 -15.60
CA VAL A 728 -19.42 0.24 -16.91
C VAL A 728 -18.29 -0.26 -17.83
N PRO A 729 -18.59 -0.78 -19.03
CA PRO A 729 -17.55 -1.23 -19.95
C PRO A 729 -16.55 -0.10 -20.26
N ARG A 730 -15.26 -0.44 -20.26
CA ARG A 730 -14.17 0.47 -20.63
C ARG A 730 -13.68 0.11 -22.03
N LEU A 731 -13.42 1.12 -22.86
CA LEU A 731 -12.91 0.89 -24.22
C LEU A 731 -11.51 0.30 -24.19
N LEU A 732 -11.24 -0.62 -25.11
CA LEU A 732 -9.93 -1.16 -25.40
C LEU A 732 -9.51 -0.76 -26.81
N ASP A 733 -8.22 -0.92 -27.13
CA ASP A 733 -7.73 -0.75 -28.51
C ASP A 733 -8.23 -1.91 -29.38
N PRO A 734 -9.21 -1.69 -30.29
CA PRO A 734 -9.77 -2.77 -31.10
C PRO A 734 -8.78 -3.29 -32.15
N SER A 735 -7.69 -2.55 -32.40
CA SER A 735 -6.60 -2.93 -33.30
C SER A 735 -5.60 -3.88 -32.65
N LYS A 736 -5.73 -4.17 -31.35
CA LYS A 736 -4.86 -5.09 -30.62
C LYS A 736 -5.60 -6.34 -30.12
N ARG A 737 -4.82 -7.35 -29.73
CA ARG A 737 -5.32 -8.60 -29.13
C ARG A 737 -5.00 -8.62 -27.65
N VAL A 738 -6.00 -8.80 -26.81
CA VAL A 738 -5.87 -8.87 -25.36
C VAL A 738 -5.32 -10.24 -24.98
N ALA A 739 -4.11 -10.28 -24.41
CA ALA A 739 -3.49 -11.49 -23.91
C ALA A 739 -4.02 -11.87 -22.52
N SER A 740 -4.11 -10.88 -21.63
CA SER A 740 -4.45 -11.05 -20.21
C SER A 740 -4.88 -9.75 -19.58
N VAL A 741 -5.48 -9.87 -18.40
CA VAL A 741 -5.81 -8.77 -17.50
C VAL A 741 -5.18 -9.06 -16.15
N VAL A 742 -4.32 -8.18 -15.68
CA VAL A 742 -3.82 -8.17 -14.30
C VAL A 742 -4.84 -7.41 -13.46
N LEU A 743 -5.44 -8.09 -12.48
CA LEU A 743 -6.39 -7.49 -11.54
C LEU A 743 -5.71 -6.40 -10.69
N PRO A 744 -6.48 -5.52 -10.02
CA PRO A 744 -5.90 -4.51 -9.16
C PRO A 744 -4.87 -5.07 -8.16
N GLN A 745 -3.73 -4.39 -8.04
CA GLN A 745 -2.70 -4.74 -7.05
C GLN A 745 -3.17 -4.44 -5.62
N GLY A 746 -4.05 -3.45 -5.47
CA GLY A 746 -4.73 -3.12 -4.23
C GLY A 746 -5.93 -2.21 -4.48
N THR A 747 -6.62 -1.87 -3.41
CA THR A 747 -7.80 -0.98 -3.44
C THR A 747 -7.65 0.17 -2.45
N ASP A 748 -8.35 1.27 -2.71
CA ASP A 748 -8.32 2.46 -1.86
C ASP A 748 -8.95 2.24 -0.48
N ARG A 749 -10.08 1.52 -0.45
CA ARG A 749 -10.85 1.17 0.75
C ARG A 749 -11.72 -0.07 0.48
N GLY A 750 -12.38 -0.57 1.54
CA GLY A 750 -13.25 -1.74 1.48
C GLY A 750 -12.52 -3.01 1.02
N ILE A 751 -13.27 -4.10 0.84
CA ILE A 751 -12.77 -5.32 0.20
C ILE A 751 -13.47 -5.48 -1.15
N MET A 752 -12.68 -5.51 -2.23
CA MET A 752 -13.18 -5.76 -3.58
C MET A 752 -13.26 -7.25 -3.85
N HIS A 753 -14.37 -7.68 -4.44
CA HIS A 753 -14.62 -9.05 -4.86
C HIS A 753 -14.92 -9.09 -6.36
N ILE A 754 -14.06 -9.75 -7.12
CA ILE A 754 -14.25 -9.95 -8.58
C ILE A 754 -14.61 -11.42 -8.80
N PHE A 755 -15.75 -11.69 -9.43
CA PHE A 755 -16.20 -13.03 -9.76
C PHE A 755 -15.79 -13.44 -11.18
N ASP A 756 -15.80 -12.49 -12.11
CA ASP A 756 -15.40 -12.70 -13.51
C ASP A 756 -14.96 -11.41 -14.21
N VAL A 757 -14.22 -11.56 -15.31
CA VAL A 757 -13.78 -10.48 -16.20
C VAL A 757 -14.14 -10.86 -17.64
N ALA A 758 -14.85 -9.98 -18.36
CA ALA A 758 -15.32 -10.30 -19.69
C ALA A 758 -15.04 -9.17 -20.70
N LEU A 759 -14.77 -9.58 -21.94
CA LEU A 759 -14.55 -8.69 -23.08
C LEU A 759 -15.83 -8.57 -23.91
N THR A 760 -15.95 -7.47 -24.66
CA THR A 760 -16.98 -7.28 -25.68
C THR A 760 -16.33 -6.92 -27.01
N THR A 761 -16.96 -7.34 -28.11
CA THR A 761 -16.57 -7.01 -29.50
C THR A 761 -17.60 -6.12 -30.19
N LYS A 762 -18.57 -5.58 -29.45
CA LYS A 762 -19.60 -4.70 -29.99
C LYS A 762 -18.95 -3.45 -30.60
N ARG A 763 -19.15 -3.22 -31.90
CA ARG A 763 -18.48 -2.13 -32.66
C ARG A 763 -18.99 -0.75 -32.26
N ASP A 764 -20.27 -0.66 -31.95
CA ASP A 764 -21.01 0.50 -31.48
C ASP A 764 -21.15 0.46 -29.95
N LEU A 765 -20.10 0.03 -29.24
CA LEU A 765 -20.11 0.07 -27.78
C LEU A 765 -20.18 1.53 -27.33
N GLU A 766 -21.40 1.99 -27.00
CA GLU A 766 -21.63 3.28 -26.40
C GLU A 766 -21.04 3.29 -24.99
N VAL A 767 -19.88 3.91 -24.85
CA VAL A 767 -19.28 4.24 -23.56
C VAL A 767 -19.55 5.73 -23.31
N PRO A 768 -20.19 6.09 -22.18
CA PRO A 768 -20.39 7.49 -21.81
C PRO A 768 -19.06 8.29 -21.90
N GLY A 769 -19.11 9.46 -22.56
CA GLY A 769 -17.98 10.37 -22.71
C GLY A 769 -17.23 10.34 -24.06
N THR A 770 -17.53 9.42 -24.99
CA THR A 770 -16.79 9.34 -26.27
C THR A 770 -16.96 10.54 -27.22
N THR A 771 -18.02 11.32 -27.07
CA THR A 771 -18.28 12.56 -27.84
C THR A 771 -17.62 13.77 -27.16
N PRO A 772 -16.85 14.60 -27.89
CA PRO A 772 -16.39 15.90 -27.43
C PRO A 772 -17.48 16.77 -26.83
N GLU A 773 -17.26 17.23 -25.61
CA GLU A 773 -18.11 18.17 -24.86
C GLU A 773 -17.24 19.29 -24.26
N ARG A 774 -17.87 20.36 -23.73
CA ARG A 774 -17.16 21.49 -23.11
C ARG A 774 -16.06 22.09 -24.01
N ILE A 775 -16.44 22.42 -25.24
CA ILE A 775 -15.53 23.01 -26.23
C ILE A 775 -15.31 24.49 -25.88
N VAL A 776 -14.06 24.90 -25.68
CA VAL A 776 -13.71 26.26 -25.27
C VAL A 776 -12.63 26.83 -26.17
N LEU A 777 -12.85 28.05 -26.66
CA LEU A 777 -11.83 28.87 -27.29
C LEU A 777 -11.15 29.76 -26.25
N THR A 778 -9.82 29.67 -26.18
CA THR A 778 -8.99 30.56 -25.37
C THR A 778 -8.01 31.33 -26.27
N PRO A 779 -7.70 32.59 -25.94
CA PRO A 779 -6.76 33.36 -26.74
C PRO A 779 -5.34 32.84 -26.50
N THR A 780 -4.57 32.76 -27.58
CA THR A 780 -3.12 32.53 -27.49
C THR A 780 -2.38 33.83 -27.17
N GLY A 781 -1.05 33.81 -27.00
CA GLY A 781 -0.27 35.05 -26.87
C GLY A 781 -0.33 35.95 -28.13
N THR A 782 -0.73 35.39 -29.28
CA THR A 782 -0.84 36.10 -30.57
C THR A 782 -2.18 35.82 -31.27
N PRO A 783 -3.32 36.30 -30.72
CA PRO A 783 -4.66 35.96 -31.20
C PRO A 783 -4.99 36.46 -32.62
N HIS A 784 -4.14 37.30 -33.22
CA HIS A 784 -4.25 37.74 -34.62
C HIS A 784 -3.72 36.68 -35.61
N ALA A 785 -2.92 35.72 -35.16
CA ALA A 785 -2.27 34.69 -35.99
C ALA A 785 -2.47 33.26 -35.46
N SER A 786 -3.04 33.09 -34.28
CA SER A 786 -3.31 31.78 -33.69
C SER A 786 -4.50 31.76 -32.74
N GLN A 787 -5.16 30.61 -32.64
CA GLN A 787 -6.30 30.38 -31.74
C GLN A 787 -6.14 29.04 -31.03
N ALA A 788 -6.38 28.99 -29.72
CA ALA A 788 -6.40 27.75 -28.95
C ALA A 788 -7.84 27.25 -28.79
N VAL A 789 -7.99 25.92 -28.74
CA VAL A 789 -9.24 25.25 -28.44
C VAL A 789 -8.98 24.06 -27.52
N THR A 790 -9.86 23.87 -26.55
CA THR A 790 -9.90 22.69 -25.67
C THR A 790 -11.27 22.02 -25.74
N TRP A 791 -11.33 20.72 -25.46
CA TRP A 791 -12.58 19.98 -25.29
C TRP A 791 -12.38 18.75 -24.40
N ARG A 792 -13.46 18.24 -23.81
CA ARG A 792 -13.47 17.05 -22.95
C ARG A 792 -14.05 15.84 -23.67
N THR A 793 -13.55 14.66 -23.32
CA THR A 793 -14.05 13.34 -23.70
C THR A 793 -13.94 12.38 -22.50
N GLY A 794 -14.35 11.13 -22.64
CA GLY A 794 -14.13 10.05 -21.69
C GLY A 794 -12.67 9.62 -21.71
N ALA A 795 -12.17 9.17 -20.56
CA ALA A 795 -10.73 8.96 -20.35
C ALA A 795 -10.01 8.07 -21.38
N ALA A 796 -10.73 7.11 -21.97
CA ALA A 796 -10.18 6.17 -22.94
C ALA A 796 -9.86 6.80 -24.31
N VAL A 797 -10.37 7.99 -24.60
CA VAL A 797 -10.12 8.69 -25.86
C VAL A 797 -8.81 9.46 -25.75
N THR A 798 -7.76 8.91 -26.39
CA THR A 798 -6.41 9.51 -26.39
C THR A 798 -6.05 10.21 -27.70
N ALA A 799 -6.82 9.98 -28.76
CA ALA A 799 -6.69 10.67 -30.04
C ALA A 799 -7.58 11.90 -30.07
N GLY A 800 -7.04 13.03 -30.54
CA GLY A 800 -7.77 14.28 -30.72
C GLY A 800 -7.23 15.08 -31.91
N GLU A 801 -8.13 15.73 -32.65
CA GLU A 801 -7.77 16.63 -33.75
C GLU A 801 -8.73 17.82 -33.84
N VAL A 802 -8.22 18.96 -34.32
CA VAL A 802 -9.06 20.07 -34.78
C VAL A 802 -8.85 20.28 -36.27
N ARG A 803 -9.93 20.45 -37.01
CA ARG A 803 -9.93 20.80 -38.43
C ARG A 803 -10.29 22.26 -38.56
N VAL A 804 -9.54 23.03 -39.34
CA VAL A 804 -9.78 24.47 -39.54
C VAL A 804 -9.67 24.87 -41.01
N ARG A 805 -10.54 25.80 -41.45
CA ARG A 805 -10.51 26.39 -42.79
C ARG A 805 -11.13 27.79 -42.80
N ARG A 806 -10.97 28.56 -43.88
CA ARG A 806 -11.81 29.76 -44.09
C ARG A 806 -13.18 29.36 -44.65
N PRO A 807 -14.25 30.09 -44.32
CA PRO A 807 -15.55 29.89 -44.96
C PRO A 807 -15.43 29.89 -46.49
N GLY A 808 -15.97 28.86 -47.15
CA GLY A 808 -15.92 28.67 -48.61
C GLY A 808 -14.72 27.86 -49.13
N ASP A 809 -13.64 27.68 -48.35
CA ASP A 809 -12.53 26.81 -48.76
C ASP A 809 -12.99 25.33 -48.74
N ARG A 810 -12.63 24.54 -49.77
CA ARG A 810 -13.05 23.13 -49.87
C ARG A 810 -12.23 22.19 -48.99
N THR A 811 -11.02 22.58 -48.60
CA THR A 811 -10.05 21.74 -47.89
C THR A 811 -9.92 22.15 -46.43
N TRP A 812 -10.03 21.19 -45.52
CA TRP A 812 -9.72 21.35 -44.10
C TRP A 812 -8.23 21.18 -43.83
N ARG A 813 -7.65 22.05 -43.01
CA ARG A 813 -6.33 21.82 -42.42
C ARG A 813 -6.52 21.16 -41.06
N THR A 814 -5.98 19.96 -40.89
CA THR A 814 -6.01 19.24 -39.61
C THR A 814 -4.81 19.63 -38.74
N VAL A 815 -5.08 19.89 -37.47
CA VAL A 815 -4.08 20.13 -36.43
C VAL A 815 -4.28 19.07 -35.35
N PRO A 816 -3.27 18.26 -35.01
CA PRO A 816 -3.38 17.27 -33.96
C PRO A 816 -3.53 17.95 -32.59
N ALA A 817 -4.31 17.34 -31.70
CA ALA A 817 -4.46 17.79 -30.33
C ALA A 817 -3.54 17.01 -29.38
N ARG A 818 -3.07 17.70 -28.33
CA ARG A 818 -2.44 17.09 -27.17
C ARG A 818 -3.54 16.55 -26.26
N ALA A 819 -3.53 15.25 -26.01
CA ALA A 819 -4.34 14.66 -24.95
C ALA A 819 -3.71 15.04 -23.59
N ASN A 820 -4.47 15.70 -22.72
CA ASN A 820 -4.02 16.08 -21.39
C ASN A 820 -4.15 14.90 -20.41
N GLU A 821 -3.78 15.12 -19.15
CA GLU A 821 -3.89 14.11 -18.08
C GLU A 821 -5.33 13.61 -17.93
N GLU A 822 -5.48 12.34 -17.54
CA GLU A 822 -6.78 11.80 -17.15
C GLU A 822 -7.25 12.44 -15.84
N LEU A 823 -8.51 12.87 -15.82
CA LEU A 823 -9.14 13.51 -14.68
C LEU A 823 -10.29 12.65 -14.20
N VAL A 824 -10.42 12.52 -12.88
CA VAL A 824 -11.54 11.81 -12.26
C VAL A 824 -12.35 12.81 -11.46
N ALA A 825 -13.53 13.18 -11.97
CA ALA A 825 -14.48 14.03 -11.25
C ALA A 825 -15.72 13.19 -10.90
N ALA A 826 -16.14 13.21 -9.63
CA ALA A 826 -17.25 12.40 -9.11
C ALA A 826 -17.19 10.89 -9.49
N GLY A 827 -15.99 10.33 -9.62
CA GLY A 827 -15.79 8.92 -9.99
C GLY A 827 -15.94 8.61 -11.49
N VAL A 828 -16.07 9.63 -12.35
CA VAL A 828 -16.13 9.48 -13.81
C VAL A 828 -14.79 9.89 -14.42
N PRO A 829 -14.01 8.94 -14.99
CA PRO A 829 -12.79 9.25 -15.71
C PRO A 829 -13.08 9.99 -17.02
N SER A 830 -12.45 11.15 -17.20
CA SER A 830 -12.53 11.99 -18.38
C SER A 830 -11.11 12.42 -18.81
N ARG A 831 -10.99 12.87 -20.05
CA ARG A 831 -9.74 13.41 -20.60
C ARG A 831 -10.06 14.61 -21.46
N THR A 832 -9.27 15.67 -21.31
CA THR A 832 -9.36 16.83 -22.19
C THR A 832 -8.29 16.79 -23.27
N HIS A 833 -8.55 17.50 -24.35
CA HIS A 833 -7.68 17.62 -25.50
C HIS A 833 -7.47 19.10 -25.79
N SER A 834 -6.24 19.49 -26.08
CA SER A 834 -5.86 20.87 -26.40
C SER A 834 -5.23 20.95 -27.78
N ALA A 835 -5.62 21.93 -28.60
CA ALA A 835 -4.99 22.19 -29.90
C ALA A 835 -4.80 23.70 -30.14
N VAL A 836 -3.66 24.06 -30.73
CA VAL A 836 -3.37 25.45 -31.13
C VAL A 836 -3.32 25.55 -32.65
N MET A 837 -4.31 26.24 -33.22
CA MET A 837 -4.39 26.54 -34.65
C MET A 837 -3.49 27.73 -34.96
N THR A 838 -2.32 27.50 -35.55
CA THR A 838 -1.36 28.54 -35.96
C THR A 838 -1.45 28.91 -37.44
N GLY A 839 -0.77 29.98 -37.86
CA GLY A 839 -0.70 30.40 -39.27
C GLY A 839 -1.99 31.05 -39.79
N LEU A 840 -2.79 31.63 -38.89
CA LEU A 840 -4.02 32.33 -39.22
C LEU A 840 -3.72 33.78 -39.68
N ARG A 841 -4.71 34.42 -40.28
CA ARG A 841 -4.63 35.80 -40.79
C ARG A 841 -5.42 36.74 -39.88
N PRO A 842 -4.92 37.94 -39.55
CA PRO A 842 -5.63 38.91 -38.73
C PRO A 842 -7.04 39.23 -39.26
N GLY A 843 -7.98 39.45 -38.35
CA GLY A 843 -9.35 39.85 -38.67
C GLY A 843 -10.14 38.91 -39.58
N THR A 844 -9.72 37.64 -39.70
CA THR A 844 -10.31 36.67 -40.62
C THR A 844 -11.21 35.70 -39.87
N LYS A 845 -12.41 35.43 -40.43
CA LYS A 845 -13.33 34.40 -39.92
C LYS A 845 -12.86 33.01 -40.36
N TYR A 846 -12.90 32.04 -39.45
CA TYR A 846 -12.59 30.63 -39.69
C TYR A 846 -13.76 29.74 -39.27
N GLU A 847 -13.89 28.61 -39.96
CA GLU A 847 -14.70 27.46 -39.55
C GLU A 847 -13.77 26.42 -38.91
N TYR A 848 -14.20 25.79 -37.81
CA TYR A 848 -13.47 24.70 -37.18
C TYR A 848 -14.38 23.57 -36.68
N GLN A 849 -13.81 22.37 -36.55
CA GLN A 849 -14.46 21.19 -35.97
C GLN A 849 -13.45 20.46 -35.08
N VAL A 850 -13.89 20.02 -33.89
CA VAL A 850 -13.09 19.12 -33.03
C VAL A 850 -13.46 17.67 -33.28
N GLY A 851 -12.53 16.75 -33.07
CA GLY A 851 -12.73 15.33 -33.33
C GLY A 851 -11.79 14.43 -32.53
N THR A 852 -12.08 13.14 -32.54
CA THR A 852 -11.38 12.09 -31.78
C THR A 852 -10.72 11.05 -32.70
N GLY A 853 -10.49 11.42 -33.97
CA GLY A 853 -9.98 10.54 -35.03
C GLY A 853 -11.05 9.65 -35.65
N SER A 854 -11.88 8.99 -34.83
CA SER A 854 -13.03 8.19 -35.30
C SER A 854 -14.33 8.97 -35.45
N TRP A 855 -14.38 10.20 -34.91
CA TRP A 855 -15.55 11.07 -34.94
C TRP A 855 -15.12 12.53 -35.14
N VAL A 856 -15.97 13.33 -35.81
CA VAL A 856 -15.78 14.77 -36.04
C VAL A 856 -17.10 15.49 -35.75
N GLY A 857 -17.02 16.59 -35.00
CA GLY A 857 -18.18 17.32 -34.50
C GLY A 857 -18.77 18.36 -35.46
N PRO A 858 -19.76 19.12 -34.98
CA PRO A 858 -20.39 20.19 -35.76
C PRO A 858 -19.38 21.30 -36.11
N VAL A 859 -19.71 22.08 -37.14
CA VAL A 859 -18.90 23.23 -37.55
C VAL A 859 -19.20 24.42 -36.64
N HIS A 860 -18.15 24.92 -35.99
CA HIS A 860 -18.17 26.17 -35.23
C HIS A 860 -17.40 27.26 -35.98
N THR A 861 -17.55 28.52 -35.59
CA THR A 861 -16.81 29.64 -36.22
C THR A 861 -16.19 30.58 -35.19
N PHE A 862 -15.02 31.12 -35.50
CA PHE A 862 -14.39 32.20 -34.73
C PHE A 862 -13.76 33.23 -35.67
N THR A 863 -13.42 34.41 -35.13
CA THR A 863 -12.69 35.46 -35.85
C THR A 863 -11.43 35.80 -35.09
N THR A 864 -10.27 35.75 -35.76
CA THR A 864 -8.99 36.16 -35.17
C THR A 864 -8.96 37.66 -34.89
N ALA A 865 -8.17 38.09 -33.90
CA ALA A 865 -7.98 39.50 -33.57
C ALA A 865 -7.58 40.34 -34.81
N ARG A 866 -8.17 41.54 -34.93
CA ARG A 866 -7.83 42.57 -35.93
C ARG A 866 -6.57 43.35 -35.55
N ARG A 867 -6.28 44.43 -36.28
CA ARG A 867 -5.14 45.31 -35.98
C ARG A 867 -5.40 46.15 -34.71
N PRO A 868 -4.36 46.55 -33.97
CA PRO A 868 -4.50 47.48 -32.85
C PRO A 868 -5.22 48.77 -33.24
N GLY A 869 -6.15 49.21 -32.39
CA GLY A 869 -6.90 50.46 -32.57
C GLY A 869 -8.22 50.33 -33.34
N GLU A 870 -8.59 49.13 -33.81
CA GLU A 870 -9.93 48.85 -34.31
C GLU A 870 -10.90 48.52 -33.17
N ASP A 871 -12.13 49.04 -33.28
CA ASP A 871 -13.14 48.92 -32.22
C ASP A 871 -13.55 47.47 -31.95
N PHE A 872 -13.69 47.12 -30.67
CA PHE A 872 -14.27 45.86 -30.23
C PHE A 872 -14.91 45.98 -28.85
N THR A 873 -15.72 44.99 -28.48
CA THR A 873 -16.32 44.87 -27.15
C THR A 873 -15.94 43.53 -26.53
N PHE A 874 -15.61 43.53 -25.24
CA PHE A 874 -15.50 42.31 -24.43
C PHE A 874 -16.44 42.40 -23.24
N LEU A 875 -16.85 41.23 -22.75
CA LEU A 875 -17.69 41.11 -21.57
C LEU A 875 -16.82 40.87 -20.33
N TYR A 876 -17.21 41.43 -19.20
CA TYR A 876 -16.64 41.07 -17.90
C TYR A 876 -17.73 40.47 -17.01
N PHE A 877 -17.37 39.37 -16.35
CA PHE A 877 -18.18 38.68 -15.37
C PHE A 877 -17.39 38.53 -14.06
N GLY A 878 -18.05 38.90 -12.97
CA GLY A 878 -17.57 38.61 -11.61
C GLY A 878 -17.87 37.18 -11.19
N ASP A 879 -17.94 36.92 -9.89
CA ASP A 879 -18.16 35.56 -9.36
C ASP A 879 -19.51 34.98 -9.79
N ALA A 880 -19.50 33.74 -10.30
CA ALA A 880 -20.71 32.99 -10.66
C ALA A 880 -21.09 31.98 -9.55
N GLN A 881 -20.13 31.14 -9.17
CA GLN A 881 -20.08 30.20 -8.05
C GLN A 881 -21.24 29.19 -7.90
N ASN A 882 -22.46 29.64 -7.58
CA ASN A 882 -23.58 28.81 -7.14
C ASN A 882 -24.81 28.94 -8.05
N GLU A 883 -25.70 27.95 -7.98
CA GLU A 883 -26.99 27.92 -8.69
C GLU A 883 -26.84 28.23 -10.20
N LEU A 884 -25.80 27.64 -10.80
CA LEU A 884 -25.28 28.05 -12.11
C LEU A 884 -26.32 27.87 -13.23
N ALA A 885 -27.03 26.75 -13.24
CA ALA A 885 -28.04 26.47 -14.24
C ALA A 885 -29.24 27.43 -14.19
N SER A 886 -29.70 27.81 -13.00
CA SER A 886 -30.94 28.58 -12.83
C SER A 886 -30.72 30.09 -12.78
N LYS A 887 -29.54 30.56 -12.34
CA LYS A 887 -29.30 31.99 -12.06
C LYS A 887 -28.13 32.59 -12.85
N TRP A 888 -27.03 31.86 -13.04
CA TRP A 888 -25.91 32.33 -13.87
C TRP A 888 -26.22 32.29 -15.37
N ALA A 889 -26.81 31.20 -15.87
CA ALA A 889 -27.13 31.06 -17.30
C ALA A 889 -27.98 32.22 -17.88
N PRO A 890 -29.03 32.72 -17.19
CA PRO A 890 -29.75 33.92 -17.62
C PRO A 890 -28.88 35.19 -17.71
N VAL A 891 -27.89 35.36 -16.85
CA VAL A 891 -26.98 36.52 -16.84
C VAL A 891 -26.06 36.49 -18.06
N VAL A 892 -25.49 35.32 -18.39
CA VAL A 892 -24.69 35.12 -19.61
C VAL A 892 -25.50 35.44 -20.85
N LYS A 893 -26.73 34.91 -20.93
CA LYS A 893 -27.62 35.15 -22.07
C LYS A 893 -27.91 36.64 -22.25
N GLN A 894 -28.27 37.34 -21.17
CA GLN A 894 -28.53 38.79 -21.21
C GLN A 894 -27.32 39.59 -21.70
N ALA A 895 -26.11 39.22 -21.27
CA ALA A 895 -24.89 39.90 -21.66
C ALA A 895 -24.61 39.76 -23.17
N TYR A 896 -24.73 38.55 -23.73
CA TYR A 896 -24.55 38.31 -25.15
C TYR A 896 -25.72 38.82 -26.01
N ASP A 897 -26.95 38.85 -25.50
CA ASP A 897 -28.08 39.51 -26.19
C ASP A 897 -27.84 41.03 -26.28
N ARG A 898 -27.29 41.65 -25.22
CA ARG A 898 -27.00 43.10 -25.15
C ARG A 898 -25.78 43.51 -25.97
N TYR A 899 -24.79 42.61 -26.07
CA TYR A 899 -23.52 42.80 -26.78
C TYR A 899 -23.23 41.62 -27.72
N PRO A 900 -24.02 41.46 -28.81
CA PRO A 900 -23.90 40.31 -29.70
C PRO A 900 -22.57 40.23 -30.45
N ASP A 901 -21.88 41.37 -30.61
CA ASP A 901 -20.57 41.46 -31.27
C ASP A 901 -19.39 41.31 -30.29
N ALA A 902 -19.62 40.90 -29.04
CA ALA A 902 -18.57 40.69 -28.07
C ALA A 902 -17.56 39.64 -28.55
N VAL A 903 -16.26 39.97 -28.51
CA VAL A 903 -15.19 39.08 -29.00
C VAL A 903 -14.79 38.00 -28.00
N GLY A 904 -15.29 38.10 -26.76
CA GLY A 904 -14.99 37.19 -25.68
C GLY A 904 -15.47 37.68 -24.32
N SER A 905 -15.28 36.85 -23.30
CA SER A 905 -15.53 37.15 -21.90
C SER A 905 -14.24 37.09 -21.06
N VAL A 906 -14.19 37.94 -20.04
CA VAL A 906 -13.16 37.99 -19.00
C VAL A 906 -13.84 37.63 -17.68
N ASN A 907 -13.32 36.66 -16.94
CA ASN A 907 -13.96 36.11 -15.75
C ASN A 907 -13.02 36.21 -14.54
N ALA A 908 -13.53 36.74 -13.42
CA ALA A 908 -12.71 37.06 -12.24
C ALA A 908 -12.28 35.86 -11.38
N GLY A 909 -12.93 34.70 -11.51
CA GLY A 909 -12.71 33.53 -10.64
C GLY A 909 -14.02 33.04 -10.04
N ASP A 910 -13.96 31.97 -9.24
CA ASP A 910 -15.13 31.30 -8.66
C ASP A 910 -16.19 31.04 -9.74
N LEU A 911 -15.78 30.38 -10.81
CA LEU A 911 -16.67 29.92 -11.88
C LEU A 911 -17.64 28.87 -11.35
N ILE A 912 -17.18 28.12 -10.34
CA ILE A 912 -17.90 27.06 -9.63
C ILE A 912 -17.73 27.21 -8.11
N ASN A 913 -18.47 26.42 -7.33
CA ASN A 913 -18.38 26.41 -5.88
C ASN A 913 -17.43 25.33 -5.35
N SER A 914 -17.34 24.19 -6.05
CA SER A 914 -16.37 23.15 -5.77
C SER A 914 -15.75 22.57 -7.03
N SER A 915 -14.42 22.62 -7.12
CA SER A 915 -13.71 22.19 -8.33
C SER A 915 -13.83 20.69 -8.61
N GLY A 916 -14.06 19.88 -7.58
CA GLY A 916 -14.36 18.45 -7.73
C GLY A 916 -15.81 18.14 -8.15
N ASN A 917 -16.69 19.14 -8.20
CA ASN A 917 -18.09 18.95 -8.54
C ASN A 917 -18.35 19.05 -10.05
N ASP A 918 -18.42 17.91 -10.73
CA ASP A 918 -18.64 17.88 -12.18
C ASP A 918 -19.99 18.47 -12.61
N SER A 919 -20.99 18.45 -11.73
CA SER A 919 -22.31 19.00 -12.03
C SER A 919 -22.28 20.52 -12.15
N GLU A 920 -21.51 21.20 -11.30
CA GLU A 920 -21.34 22.66 -11.36
C GLU A 920 -20.57 23.06 -12.62
N TRP A 921 -19.49 22.33 -12.94
CA TRP A 921 -18.77 22.55 -14.21
C TRP A 921 -19.68 22.33 -15.42
N ARG A 922 -20.49 21.26 -15.42
CA ARG A 922 -21.45 21.02 -16.50
C ARG A 922 -22.41 22.19 -16.66
N ASP A 923 -22.92 22.73 -15.56
CA ASP A 923 -23.89 23.82 -15.58
C ASP A 923 -23.24 25.16 -16.02
N TRP A 924 -22.00 25.44 -15.61
CA TRP A 924 -21.24 26.60 -16.10
C TRP A 924 -20.98 26.51 -17.61
N PHE A 925 -20.55 25.33 -18.09
CA PHE A 925 -20.33 25.10 -19.51
C PHE A 925 -21.61 25.14 -20.32
N ALA A 926 -22.72 24.65 -19.78
CA ALA A 926 -24.03 24.75 -20.43
C ALA A 926 -24.47 26.21 -20.58
N ALA A 927 -24.21 27.07 -19.59
CA ALA A 927 -24.48 28.50 -19.69
C ALA A 927 -23.65 29.20 -20.79
N MET A 928 -22.42 28.73 -21.00
CA MET A 928 -21.48 29.25 -21.99
C MET A 928 -21.58 28.53 -23.35
N ASP A 929 -22.48 27.57 -23.51
CA ASP A 929 -22.63 26.79 -24.75
C ASP A 929 -23.06 27.70 -25.92
N GLY A 930 -22.50 27.47 -27.09
CA GLY A 930 -22.62 28.37 -28.25
C GLY A 930 -21.75 29.63 -28.18
N TYR A 931 -21.45 30.17 -26.99
CA TYR A 931 -20.59 31.35 -26.82
C TYR A 931 -19.11 30.98 -26.73
N SER A 932 -18.74 30.12 -25.78
CA SER A 932 -17.35 29.64 -25.58
C SER A 932 -16.77 28.91 -26.78
N GLN A 933 -17.62 28.44 -27.70
CA GLN A 933 -17.25 27.82 -28.96
C GLN A 933 -16.96 28.82 -30.08
N THR A 934 -17.34 30.10 -29.92
CA THR A 934 -17.29 31.10 -30.99
C THR A 934 -16.55 32.38 -30.59
N THR A 935 -16.44 32.66 -29.30
CA THR A 935 -15.75 33.81 -28.71
C THR A 935 -14.70 33.34 -27.69
N ASN A 936 -13.73 34.22 -27.38
CA ASN A 936 -12.63 33.86 -26.47
C ASN A 936 -13.09 33.87 -25.00
N VAL A 937 -12.58 32.94 -24.20
CA VAL A 937 -12.70 32.95 -22.73
C VAL A 937 -11.34 33.28 -22.12
N ILE A 938 -11.30 34.35 -21.34
CA ILE A 938 -10.18 34.72 -20.45
C ILE A 938 -10.68 34.53 -19.02
N ALA A 939 -9.91 33.87 -18.18
CA ALA A 939 -10.34 33.58 -16.81
C ALA A 939 -9.14 33.56 -15.84
N ALA A 940 -9.38 34.07 -14.63
CA ALA A 940 -8.52 33.90 -13.46
C ALA A 940 -9.09 32.80 -12.55
N PRO A 941 -8.27 32.01 -11.83
CA PRO A 941 -8.80 31.13 -10.80
C PRO A 941 -9.20 31.93 -9.55
N GLY A 942 -10.31 31.54 -8.92
CA GLY A 942 -10.70 31.94 -7.58
C GLY A 942 -10.35 30.89 -6.53
N ASN A 943 -10.68 31.16 -5.27
CA ASN A 943 -10.36 30.22 -4.20
C ASN A 943 -11.20 28.93 -4.29
N HIS A 944 -12.39 28.97 -4.90
CA HIS A 944 -13.22 27.77 -5.04
C HIS A 944 -12.73 26.81 -6.14
N GLU A 945 -11.92 27.27 -7.09
CA GLU A 945 -11.23 26.39 -8.05
C GLU A 945 -10.22 25.43 -7.38
N TYR A 946 -9.77 25.73 -6.15
CA TYR A 946 -8.87 24.86 -5.37
C TYR A 946 -9.61 23.82 -4.50
N SER A 947 -10.93 23.97 -4.34
CA SER A 947 -11.70 23.16 -3.40
C SER A 947 -12.04 21.77 -3.94
N GLY A 948 -11.19 20.80 -3.60
CA GLY A 948 -11.30 19.40 -4.05
C GLY A 948 -10.31 19.02 -5.15
N ASP A 949 -9.65 20.01 -5.77
CA ASP A 949 -8.54 19.85 -6.71
C ASP A 949 -7.44 20.85 -6.36
N SER A 950 -6.64 20.51 -5.35
CA SER A 950 -5.62 21.41 -4.85
C SER A 950 -4.56 21.75 -5.90
N PHE A 951 -4.38 20.95 -6.96
CA PHE A 951 -3.35 21.20 -7.98
C PHE A 951 -3.88 21.92 -9.23
N LEU A 952 -5.14 22.36 -9.21
CA LEU A 952 -5.80 22.98 -10.37
C LEU A 952 -5.68 22.12 -11.64
N ARG A 953 -5.69 20.79 -11.51
CA ARG A 953 -5.55 19.88 -12.67
C ARG A 953 -6.71 20.05 -13.63
N THR A 954 -7.92 20.14 -13.07
CA THR A 954 -9.16 20.38 -13.79
C THR A 954 -9.11 21.72 -14.52
N TRP A 955 -8.65 22.79 -13.86
CA TRP A 955 -8.47 24.10 -14.51
C TRP A 955 -7.51 24.04 -15.70
N LYS A 956 -6.28 23.57 -15.47
CA LYS A 956 -5.22 23.51 -16.50
C LYS A 956 -5.55 22.58 -17.66
N SER A 957 -6.35 21.55 -17.39
CA SER A 957 -6.86 20.67 -18.43
C SER A 957 -7.98 21.32 -19.26
N THR A 958 -8.70 22.28 -18.67
CA THR A 958 -9.91 22.88 -19.25
C THR A 958 -9.55 24.08 -20.12
N PHE A 959 -8.57 24.90 -19.69
CA PHE A 959 -8.19 26.11 -20.40
C PHE A 959 -6.74 26.05 -20.87
N GLU A 960 -6.51 26.17 -22.19
CA GLU A 960 -5.18 26.28 -22.77
C GLU A 960 -4.79 27.77 -22.82
N PHE A 961 -4.13 28.26 -21.77
CA PHE A 961 -3.66 29.65 -21.70
C PHE A 961 -2.18 29.79 -22.08
N PRO A 962 -1.71 31.00 -22.45
CA PRO A 962 -0.30 31.24 -22.76
C PRO A 962 0.66 30.88 -21.62
N SER A 963 1.83 30.34 -21.98
CA SER A 963 2.91 29.99 -21.05
C SER A 963 3.92 31.14 -20.90
N ASP A 964 3.43 32.37 -20.71
CA ASP A 964 4.23 33.60 -20.58
C ASP A 964 4.23 34.19 -19.16
N GLY A 965 3.78 33.40 -18.20
CA GLY A 965 3.68 33.72 -16.78
C GLY A 965 5.01 33.95 -16.03
N PRO A 966 4.94 34.14 -14.70
CA PRO A 966 6.09 34.44 -13.86
C PRO A 966 7.23 33.41 -13.95
N ARG A 967 8.47 33.91 -13.92
CA ARG A 967 9.69 33.09 -13.97
C ARG A 967 10.51 33.25 -12.70
N PRO A 968 11.19 32.19 -12.23
CA PRO A 968 11.98 32.26 -11.00
C PRO A 968 13.14 33.26 -11.15
N GLY A 969 13.47 33.96 -10.06
CA GLY A 969 14.65 34.81 -10.01
C GLY A 969 15.96 34.00 -10.03
N LYS A 970 17.07 34.63 -10.44
CA LYS A 970 18.41 34.05 -10.26
C LYS A 970 18.75 34.03 -8.76
N ALA A 971 19.30 32.92 -8.26
CA ALA A 971 19.77 32.84 -6.88
C ALA A 971 20.85 33.90 -6.63
N ALA A 972 20.57 34.89 -5.77
CA ALA A 972 21.44 36.04 -5.54
C ALA A 972 22.51 35.81 -4.45
N GLY A 973 22.64 34.60 -3.89
CA GLY A 973 23.58 34.33 -2.79
C GLY A 973 23.81 32.85 -2.48
N THR A 974 24.79 32.56 -1.62
CA THR A 974 25.21 31.20 -1.24
C THR A 974 24.56 30.69 0.06
N THR A 975 23.79 31.53 0.77
CA THR A 975 23.16 31.20 2.06
C THR A 975 22.08 30.13 1.91
N PRO A 976 21.81 29.32 2.96
CA PRO A 976 20.75 28.31 2.94
C PRO A 976 19.37 28.87 2.57
N ALA A 977 18.99 30.02 3.14
CA ALA A 977 17.74 30.72 2.82
C ALA A 977 17.65 31.15 1.34
N ALA A 978 18.75 31.63 0.75
CA ALA A 978 18.79 32.02 -0.66
C ALA A 978 18.64 30.81 -1.60
N ARG A 979 19.23 29.65 -1.25
CA ARG A 979 19.05 28.40 -1.99
C ARG A 979 17.61 27.88 -1.88
N GLN A 980 17.03 27.92 -0.68
CA GLN A 980 15.64 27.52 -0.48
C GLN A 980 14.67 28.42 -1.23
N ARG A 981 14.84 29.75 -1.17
CA ARG A 981 14.04 30.70 -1.97
C ARG A 981 14.06 30.35 -3.46
N ALA A 982 15.23 30.05 -4.03
CA ALA A 982 15.33 29.66 -5.44
C ALA A 982 14.55 28.38 -5.75
N VAL A 983 14.54 27.41 -4.84
CA VAL A 983 13.76 26.18 -4.97
C VAL A 983 12.24 26.46 -4.86
N TYR A 984 11.83 27.31 -3.91
CA TYR A 984 10.45 27.78 -3.79
C TYR A 984 9.97 28.45 -5.09
N GLU A 985 10.69 29.46 -5.57
CA GLU A 985 10.29 30.18 -6.79
C GLU A 985 10.27 29.29 -8.04
N ALA A 986 11.21 28.36 -8.18
CA ALA A 986 11.22 27.41 -9.30
C ALA A 986 10.01 26.48 -9.27
N HIS A 987 9.61 26.03 -8.08
CA HIS A 987 8.40 25.23 -7.89
C HIS A 987 7.14 26.05 -8.17
N MET A 988 7.00 27.22 -7.54
CA MET A 988 5.87 28.13 -7.70
C MET A 988 5.66 28.55 -9.16
N ALA A 989 6.72 28.86 -9.92
CA ALA A 989 6.60 29.20 -11.34
C ALA A 989 5.97 28.07 -12.17
N LYS A 990 6.25 26.81 -11.84
CA LYS A 990 5.62 25.65 -12.48
C LYS A 990 4.15 25.50 -12.06
N VAL A 991 3.84 25.80 -10.80
CA VAL A 991 2.47 25.73 -10.27
C VAL A 991 1.59 26.86 -10.84
N ILE A 992 2.12 28.08 -10.98
CA ILE A 992 1.38 29.27 -11.46
C ILE A 992 1.17 29.26 -12.98
N ALA A 993 1.93 28.48 -13.74
CA ALA A 993 1.74 28.37 -15.18
C ALA A 993 0.25 28.16 -15.55
N GLU A 994 -0.24 28.90 -16.55
CA GLU A 994 -1.64 28.93 -17.02
C GLU A 994 -2.67 29.50 -16.02
N THR A 995 -2.20 30.07 -14.90
CA THR A 995 -3.04 30.78 -13.91
C THR A 995 -2.61 32.22 -13.67
N ALA A 996 -1.39 32.57 -14.09
CA ALA A 996 -0.97 33.94 -14.34
C ALA A 996 -0.30 34.00 -15.72
N TYR A 997 -0.87 34.79 -16.64
CA TYR A 997 -0.49 34.87 -18.04
C TYR A 997 -0.97 36.20 -18.64
N TYR A 998 -0.53 36.55 -19.85
CA TYR A 998 -1.12 37.65 -20.60
C TYR A 998 -1.46 37.28 -22.05
N THR A 999 -2.32 38.08 -22.69
CA THR A 999 -2.59 38.00 -24.13
C THR A 999 -2.80 39.39 -24.69
N ASP A 1000 -2.27 39.64 -25.89
CA ASP A 1000 -2.39 40.92 -26.57
C ASP A 1000 -3.50 40.84 -27.65
N TYR A 1001 -4.66 41.40 -27.36
CA TYR A 1001 -5.84 41.37 -28.24
C TYR A 1001 -6.19 42.78 -28.72
N GLN A 1002 -6.03 43.05 -30.02
CA GLN A 1002 -6.42 44.31 -30.68
C GLN A 1002 -5.94 45.60 -29.98
N GLY A 1003 -4.72 45.61 -29.45
CA GLY A 1003 -4.16 46.78 -28.77
C GLY A 1003 -4.53 46.89 -27.28
N VAL A 1004 -5.04 45.81 -26.69
CA VAL A 1004 -5.20 45.63 -25.24
C VAL A 1004 -4.36 44.45 -24.79
N ARG A 1005 -3.55 44.66 -23.75
CA ARG A 1005 -2.92 43.58 -23.01
C ARG A 1005 -3.84 43.15 -21.87
N PHE A 1006 -4.40 41.94 -21.97
CA PHE A 1006 -5.15 41.30 -20.90
C PHE A 1006 -4.21 40.48 -20.03
N ILE A 1007 -4.22 40.73 -18.72
CA ILE A 1007 -3.32 40.10 -17.76
C ILE A 1007 -4.18 39.38 -16.73
N THR A 1008 -3.88 38.11 -16.49
CA THR A 1008 -4.49 37.33 -15.41
C THR A 1008 -3.48 37.14 -14.29
N LEU A 1009 -3.93 37.28 -13.04
CA LEU A 1009 -3.13 36.98 -11.84
C LEU A 1009 -3.83 35.95 -10.96
N ASN A 1010 -3.03 35.20 -10.19
CA ASN A 1010 -3.50 34.19 -9.26
C ASN A 1010 -3.40 34.69 -7.82
N ALA A 1011 -4.52 35.22 -7.32
CA ALA A 1011 -4.59 35.90 -6.02
C ALA A 1011 -4.69 34.94 -4.83
N SER A 1012 -5.13 33.69 -5.04
CA SER A 1012 -5.38 32.73 -3.96
C SER A 1012 -4.12 32.35 -3.20
N THR A 1013 -3.96 32.84 -1.96
CA THR A 1013 -2.82 32.50 -1.10
C THR A 1013 -3.14 31.40 -0.10
N GLY A 1014 -4.26 31.50 0.61
CA GLY A 1014 -4.68 30.54 1.64
C GLY A 1014 -4.89 29.13 1.10
N ASP A 1015 -5.73 29.00 0.06
CA ASP A 1015 -6.12 27.71 -0.53
C ASP A 1015 -4.99 27.06 -1.33
N ALA A 1016 -4.10 27.88 -1.92
CA ALA A 1016 -2.92 27.42 -2.63
C ALA A 1016 -1.73 27.10 -1.72
N ARG A 1017 -1.83 27.31 -0.39
CA ARG A 1017 -0.69 27.22 0.55
C ARG A 1017 0.06 25.88 0.49
N SER A 1018 -0.66 24.78 0.29
CA SER A 1018 -0.06 23.44 0.15
C SER A 1018 0.77 23.27 -1.12
N LEU A 1019 0.57 24.11 -2.14
CA LEU A 1019 1.26 24.08 -3.44
C LEU A 1019 2.46 25.00 -3.50
N MET A 1020 2.57 25.92 -2.55
CA MET A 1020 3.68 26.86 -2.53
C MET A 1020 5.00 26.16 -2.16
N THR A 1021 4.92 25.05 -1.41
CA THR A 1021 6.10 24.34 -0.88
C THR A 1021 6.30 22.98 -1.57
N PRO A 1022 7.48 22.68 -2.12
CA PRO A 1022 7.77 21.35 -2.65
C PRO A 1022 7.71 20.29 -1.54
N PRO A 1023 7.05 19.13 -1.74
CA PRO A 1023 6.84 18.13 -0.68
C PRO A 1023 8.13 17.44 -0.20
N TRP A 1024 9.21 17.54 -0.98
CA TRP A 1024 10.53 16.99 -0.68
C TRP A 1024 11.50 18.02 -0.08
N LEU A 1025 11.10 19.29 0.03
CA LEU A 1025 11.98 20.33 0.55
C LEU A 1025 12.10 20.19 2.09
N PRO A 1026 13.31 19.98 2.64
CA PRO A 1026 13.48 19.83 4.08
C PRO A 1026 13.14 21.12 4.83
N ALA A 1027 12.72 20.98 6.10
CA ALA A 1027 12.38 22.10 6.95
C ALA A 1027 13.54 23.10 7.06
N CYS A 1028 13.22 24.38 6.98
CA CYS A 1028 14.19 25.46 7.13
C CYS A 1028 14.39 25.83 8.60
N SER A 1029 15.64 26.10 9.00
CA SER A 1029 15.99 26.42 10.39
C SER A 1029 16.42 27.87 10.63
N GLN A 1030 16.72 28.67 9.60
CA GLN A 1030 17.21 30.04 9.74
C GLN A 1030 16.76 30.92 8.57
N ASP A 1031 16.22 32.11 8.87
CA ASP A 1031 15.78 33.14 7.90
C ASP A 1031 14.89 32.59 6.78
N CYS A 1032 13.93 31.76 7.18
CA CYS A 1032 13.14 30.95 6.26
C CYS A 1032 12.22 31.81 5.39
N PRO A 1033 12.19 31.56 4.07
CA PRO A 1033 11.30 32.29 3.18
C PRO A 1033 9.84 32.04 3.54
N ASP A 1034 9.05 33.12 3.57
CA ASP A 1034 7.60 33.08 3.72
C ASP A 1034 6.95 32.73 2.38
N PRO A 1035 6.35 31.53 2.22
CA PRO A 1035 5.85 31.07 0.93
C PRO A 1035 4.75 31.96 0.35
N GLU A 1036 3.89 32.54 1.20
CA GLU A 1036 2.79 33.42 0.76
C GLU A 1036 3.33 34.73 0.17
N LYS A 1037 4.32 35.33 0.84
CA LYS A 1037 4.98 36.54 0.32
C LYS A 1037 5.74 36.28 -0.96
N LEU A 1038 6.43 35.13 -1.07
CA LEU A 1038 7.13 34.75 -2.29
C LEU A 1038 6.16 34.52 -3.47
N TRP A 1039 5.00 33.93 -3.21
CA TRP A 1039 3.96 33.70 -4.22
C TRP A 1039 3.48 35.00 -4.86
N LEU A 1040 3.19 36.01 -4.02
CA LEU A 1040 2.76 37.32 -4.48
C LEU A 1040 3.92 38.13 -5.11
N ASP A 1041 5.11 38.13 -4.51
CA ASP A 1041 6.30 38.83 -5.03
C ASP A 1041 6.74 38.33 -6.41
N LEU A 1042 6.71 37.01 -6.62
CA LEU A 1042 7.03 36.40 -7.91
C LEU A 1042 6.11 36.95 -9.03
N GLN A 1043 4.82 37.06 -8.73
CA GLN A 1043 3.83 37.65 -9.64
C GLN A 1043 4.00 39.17 -9.76
N SER A 1044 4.27 39.89 -8.68
CA SER A 1044 4.52 41.35 -8.69
C SER A 1044 5.67 41.73 -9.62
N ARG A 1045 6.81 41.03 -9.51
CA ARG A 1045 8.00 41.29 -10.35
C ARG A 1045 7.72 41.03 -11.83
N TRP A 1046 6.99 39.96 -12.11
CA TRP A 1046 6.57 39.65 -13.47
C TRP A 1046 5.59 40.68 -14.02
N LEU A 1047 4.57 41.04 -13.24
CA LEU A 1047 3.55 42.03 -13.59
C LEU A 1047 4.16 43.40 -13.89
N ASP A 1048 5.10 43.87 -13.06
CA ASP A 1048 5.80 45.14 -13.26
C ASP A 1048 6.57 45.14 -14.59
N GLY A 1049 7.22 44.02 -14.92
CA GLY A 1049 7.88 43.84 -16.21
C GLY A 1049 6.90 43.77 -17.39
N VAL A 1050 5.75 43.10 -17.23
CA VAL A 1050 4.72 42.97 -18.27
C VAL A 1050 4.05 44.31 -18.57
N LEU A 1051 3.78 45.12 -17.55
CA LEU A 1051 3.19 46.45 -17.71
C LEU A 1051 4.21 47.46 -18.24
N GLY A 1052 5.42 47.51 -17.66
CA GLY A 1052 6.48 48.44 -18.08
C GLY A 1052 6.98 48.22 -19.52
N ASN A 1053 6.80 47.01 -20.07
CA ASN A 1053 7.13 46.67 -21.45
C ASN A 1053 5.87 46.39 -22.31
N ASN A 1054 4.73 46.99 -21.98
CA ASN A 1054 3.51 46.82 -22.77
C ASN A 1054 3.58 47.62 -24.09
N PRO A 1055 3.59 46.97 -25.27
CA PRO A 1055 3.58 47.66 -26.56
C PRO A 1055 2.18 48.18 -26.94
N ASN A 1056 1.15 47.81 -26.16
CA ASN A 1056 -0.25 48.13 -26.44
C ASN A 1056 -0.67 49.41 -25.73
N LYS A 1057 -1.63 50.13 -26.31
CA LYS A 1057 -2.17 51.36 -25.71
C LYS A 1057 -2.90 51.06 -24.40
N TRP A 1058 -3.57 49.91 -24.31
CA TRP A 1058 -4.42 49.55 -23.18
C TRP A 1058 -3.85 48.36 -22.39
N ALA A 1059 -4.07 48.36 -21.08
CA ALA A 1059 -3.79 47.25 -20.18
C ALA A 1059 -4.97 47.00 -19.24
N VAL A 1060 -5.43 45.75 -19.20
CA VAL A 1060 -6.53 45.28 -18.34
C VAL A 1060 -6.02 44.10 -17.53
N THR A 1061 -6.13 44.17 -16.21
CA THR A 1061 -5.77 43.05 -15.32
C THR A 1061 -7.03 42.45 -14.69
N VAL A 1062 -7.08 41.12 -14.55
CA VAL A 1062 -8.15 40.37 -13.87
C VAL A 1062 -7.59 39.39 -12.83
N PHE A 1063 -8.21 39.33 -11.66
CA PHE A 1063 -7.93 38.35 -10.59
C PHE A 1063 -9.07 38.29 -9.58
N HIS A 1064 -9.12 37.23 -8.76
CA HIS A 1064 -10.27 36.99 -7.90
C HIS A 1064 -10.33 37.89 -6.66
N GLN A 1065 -9.35 37.82 -5.76
CA GLN A 1065 -9.38 38.51 -4.46
C GLN A 1065 -8.95 39.99 -4.59
N PRO A 1066 -9.81 40.98 -4.25
CA PRO A 1066 -9.60 42.37 -4.63
C PRO A 1066 -8.56 43.10 -3.79
N VAL A 1067 -7.86 44.09 -4.37
CA VAL A 1067 -6.96 44.98 -3.59
C VAL A 1067 -7.74 45.88 -2.62
N PHE A 1068 -9.00 46.19 -2.91
CA PHE A 1068 -9.90 46.92 -2.02
C PHE A 1068 -11.23 46.18 -1.91
N SER A 1069 -11.55 45.72 -0.70
CA SER A 1069 -12.80 45.02 -0.43
C SER A 1069 -13.94 45.99 -0.09
N SER A 1070 -15.12 45.74 -0.65
CA SER A 1070 -16.37 46.45 -0.34
C SER A 1070 -17.29 45.66 0.57
N ALA A 1071 -17.02 44.36 0.77
CA ALA A 1071 -17.78 43.49 1.64
C ALA A 1071 -17.40 43.65 3.13
N ALA A 1072 -18.40 43.57 4.00
CA ALA A 1072 -18.22 43.72 5.44
C ALA A 1072 -17.27 42.64 6.02
N GLY A 1073 -16.30 43.07 6.83
CA GLY A 1073 -15.39 42.18 7.55
C GLY A 1073 -14.27 41.53 6.71
N ARG A 1074 -14.14 41.87 5.42
CA ARG A 1074 -13.11 41.31 4.53
C ARG A 1074 -12.03 42.34 4.22
N ASP A 1075 -10.76 41.92 4.22
CA ASP A 1075 -9.61 42.71 3.77
C ASP A 1075 -8.50 41.79 3.24
N GLU A 1076 -8.10 41.98 1.98
CA GLU A 1076 -7.05 41.20 1.31
C GLU A 1076 -5.73 41.96 1.32
N LYS A 1077 -5.29 42.35 2.53
CA LYS A 1077 -4.12 43.21 2.73
C LYS A 1077 -2.85 42.72 2.01
N PRO A 1078 -2.48 41.41 2.05
CA PRO A 1078 -1.28 40.94 1.35
C PRO A 1078 -1.31 41.20 -0.17
N VAL A 1079 -2.48 41.00 -0.81
CA VAL A 1079 -2.69 41.27 -2.24
C VAL A 1079 -2.56 42.77 -2.52
N ARG A 1080 -3.21 43.61 -1.70
CA ARG A 1080 -3.10 45.07 -1.80
C ARG A 1080 -1.65 45.54 -1.69
N ASP A 1081 -0.94 45.12 -0.66
CA ASP A 1081 0.45 45.51 -0.40
C ASP A 1081 1.36 45.11 -1.58
N ALA A 1082 1.12 43.95 -2.20
CA ALA A 1082 1.96 43.41 -3.26
C ALA A 1082 1.70 44.03 -4.65
N TRP A 1083 0.44 44.31 -5.00
CA TRP A 1083 0.06 44.64 -6.38
C TRP A 1083 -0.43 46.07 -6.58
N LEU A 1084 -1.05 46.71 -5.58
CA LEU A 1084 -1.51 48.10 -5.70
C LEU A 1084 -0.37 49.07 -6.11
N PRO A 1085 0.84 48.99 -5.51
CA PRO A 1085 1.95 49.87 -5.92
C PRO A 1085 2.41 49.63 -7.36
N VAL A 1086 2.28 48.41 -7.88
CA VAL A 1086 2.66 48.05 -9.26
C VAL A 1086 1.63 48.62 -10.24
N PHE A 1087 0.33 48.46 -9.94
CA PHE A 1087 -0.75 49.02 -10.75
C PHE A 1087 -0.67 50.54 -10.87
N GLN A 1088 -0.47 51.22 -9.73
CA GLN A 1088 -0.38 52.67 -9.67
C GLN A 1088 0.86 53.20 -10.40
N ARG A 1089 2.04 52.61 -10.16
CA ARG A 1089 3.28 53.06 -10.81
C ARG A 1089 3.27 52.90 -12.33
N ASN A 1090 2.61 51.87 -12.84
CA ASN A 1090 2.51 51.61 -14.28
C ASN A 1090 1.25 52.20 -14.94
N ASP A 1091 0.45 52.95 -14.17
CA ASP A 1091 -0.76 53.61 -14.64
C ASP A 1091 -1.70 52.71 -15.47
N ILE A 1092 -1.93 51.48 -15.00
CA ILE A 1092 -2.82 50.51 -15.67
C ILE A 1092 -4.21 51.10 -15.89
N ASP A 1093 -4.92 50.69 -16.95
CA ASP A 1093 -6.20 51.32 -17.30
C ASP A 1093 -7.36 50.77 -16.46
N LEU A 1094 -7.46 49.44 -16.35
CA LEU A 1094 -8.57 48.78 -15.69
C LEU A 1094 -8.13 47.55 -14.90
N VAL A 1095 -8.60 47.43 -13.66
CA VAL A 1095 -8.36 46.32 -12.75
C VAL A 1095 -9.69 45.69 -12.34
N LEU A 1096 -9.93 44.48 -12.85
CA LEU A 1096 -11.19 43.74 -12.73
C LEU A 1096 -11.06 42.65 -11.64
N MET A 1097 -11.93 42.68 -10.63
CA MET A 1097 -11.83 41.83 -9.44
C MET A 1097 -13.18 41.21 -9.00
N GLY A 1098 -13.13 40.06 -8.33
CA GLY A 1098 -14.31 39.32 -7.84
C GLY A 1098 -14.36 39.21 -6.32
N HIS A 1099 -14.70 38.01 -5.81
CA HIS A 1099 -14.62 37.55 -4.42
C HIS A 1099 -15.60 38.15 -3.41
N ASP A 1100 -15.90 39.44 -3.51
CA ASP A 1100 -16.69 40.13 -2.48
C ASP A 1100 -18.20 39.96 -2.65
N HIS A 1101 -18.67 39.33 -3.74
CA HIS A 1101 -20.10 39.13 -3.97
C HIS A 1101 -20.94 40.43 -3.91
N VAL A 1102 -20.34 41.56 -4.28
CA VAL A 1102 -20.96 42.88 -4.41
C VAL A 1102 -20.42 43.57 -5.66
N TYR A 1103 -21.06 44.67 -6.08
CA TYR A 1103 -20.51 45.57 -7.08
C TYR A 1103 -19.85 46.78 -6.39
N SER A 1104 -18.63 47.13 -6.81
CA SER A 1104 -18.03 48.41 -6.47
C SER A 1104 -17.04 48.89 -7.53
N ARG A 1105 -16.85 50.21 -7.61
CA ARG A 1105 -15.84 50.85 -8.44
C ARG A 1105 -15.19 52.01 -7.69
N GLY A 1106 -13.89 52.19 -7.88
CA GLY A 1106 -13.18 53.33 -7.31
C GLY A 1106 -11.79 53.60 -7.91
N TYR A 1107 -11.10 54.54 -7.27
CA TYR A 1107 -9.74 54.98 -7.60
C TYR A 1107 -8.96 55.36 -6.32
N VAL A 1108 -7.63 55.46 -6.39
CA VAL A 1108 -6.80 55.87 -5.24
C VAL A 1108 -6.85 57.39 -5.10
N ASP A 1109 -6.93 57.94 -3.88
CA ASP A 1109 -7.22 59.37 -3.67
C ASP A 1109 -6.21 60.33 -4.34
N SER A 1110 -4.97 59.87 -4.56
CA SER A 1110 -3.94 60.62 -5.29
C SER A 1110 -4.27 60.85 -6.77
N ASP A 1111 -5.20 60.07 -7.32
CA ASP A 1111 -5.62 60.12 -8.72
C ASP A 1111 -6.77 61.13 -8.96
N ALA A 1112 -7.34 61.70 -7.89
CA ALA A 1112 -8.37 62.73 -7.96
C ALA A 1112 -7.84 63.99 -8.66
N THR A 1113 -8.66 64.62 -9.51
CA THR A 1113 -8.37 65.96 -10.04
C THR A 1113 -9.17 67.03 -9.31
N GLY A 1114 -8.84 68.31 -9.56
CA GLY A 1114 -9.64 69.43 -9.08
C GLY A 1114 -11.02 69.57 -9.77
N THR A 1115 -11.34 68.72 -10.75
CA THR A 1115 -12.61 68.73 -11.49
C THR A 1115 -13.47 67.53 -11.07
N PRO A 1116 -14.64 67.74 -10.44
CA PRO A 1116 -15.56 66.65 -10.09
C PRO A 1116 -15.91 65.78 -11.29
N GLY A 1117 -15.87 64.46 -11.10
CA GLY A 1117 -16.15 63.48 -12.15
C GLY A 1117 -15.04 63.29 -13.17
N VAL A 1118 -13.85 63.88 -12.94
CA VAL A 1118 -12.63 63.64 -13.72
C VAL A 1118 -11.53 63.14 -12.79
N THR A 1119 -10.99 61.95 -13.07
CA THR A 1119 -9.82 61.41 -12.37
C THR A 1119 -8.71 61.07 -13.37
N THR A 1120 -7.53 60.81 -12.83
CA THR A 1120 -6.40 60.21 -13.55
C THR A 1120 -6.19 58.79 -13.02
N GLY A 1121 -5.10 58.11 -13.38
CA GLY A 1121 -4.77 56.85 -12.72
C GLY A 1121 -5.60 55.62 -13.15
N PRO A 1122 -5.34 54.46 -12.53
CA PRO A 1122 -6.11 53.22 -12.69
C PRO A 1122 -7.53 53.26 -12.13
N VAL A 1123 -8.43 52.52 -12.80
CA VAL A 1123 -9.78 52.22 -12.28
C VAL A 1123 -9.85 50.80 -11.73
N TYR A 1124 -10.36 50.66 -10.51
CA TYR A 1124 -10.54 49.38 -9.84
C TYR A 1124 -12.03 49.04 -9.75
N THR A 1125 -12.40 47.83 -10.12
CA THR A 1125 -13.79 47.36 -10.08
C THR A 1125 -13.89 45.99 -9.43
N VAL A 1126 -14.83 45.84 -8.50
CA VAL A 1126 -15.24 44.55 -7.94
C VAL A 1126 -16.64 44.24 -8.47
N ALA A 1127 -16.88 43.00 -8.92
CA ALA A 1127 -18.18 42.62 -9.46
C ALA A 1127 -18.60 41.22 -9.02
N VAL A 1128 -19.92 41.00 -9.03
CA VAL A 1128 -20.56 39.71 -8.87
C VAL A 1128 -21.57 39.52 -10.00
N SER A 1129 -21.59 38.34 -10.60
CA SER A 1129 -22.54 37.99 -11.67
C SER A 1129 -23.49 36.87 -11.26
N GLY A 1130 -23.13 36.11 -10.23
CA GLY A 1130 -23.91 35.04 -9.63
C GLY A 1130 -24.76 35.51 -8.45
N PRO A 1131 -25.50 34.58 -7.84
CA PRO A 1131 -26.62 34.92 -6.96
C PRO A 1131 -26.30 35.00 -5.48
N LYS A 1132 -25.06 34.68 -5.09
CA LYS A 1132 -24.61 34.79 -3.72
C LYS A 1132 -24.13 36.21 -3.47
N TYR A 1133 -24.54 36.77 -2.33
CA TYR A 1133 -24.28 38.16 -1.95
C TYR A 1133 -23.65 38.24 -0.58
N TYR A 1134 -22.74 39.20 -0.41
CA TYR A 1134 -22.28 39.67 0.89
C TYR A 1134 -22.86 41.04 1.21
N GLU A 1135 -22.86 41.37 2.49
CA GLU A 1135 -23.29 42.68 2.97
C GLU A 1135 -22.20 43.71 2.71
N LEU A 1136 -22.60 44.90 2.26
CA LEU A 1136 -21.68 46.03 2.08
C LEU A 1136 -21.12 46.50 3.42
N ALA A 1137 -19.80 46.76 3.48
CA ALA A 1137 -19.19 47.36 4.66
C ALA A 1137 -19.81 48.74 4.96
N PRO A 1138 -20.10 49.09 6.23
CA PRO A 1138 -20.50 50.45 6.60
C PRO A 1138 -19.47 51.48 6.11
N GLU A 1139 -19.90 52.70 5.77
CA GLU A 1139 -19.01 53.71 5.17
C GLU A 1139 -17.73 54.00 5.98
N GLY A 1140 -17.81 54.03 7.32
CA GLY A 1140 -16.67 54.24 8.21
C GLY A 1140 -15.71 53.05 8.31
N GLU A 1141 -16.13 51.87 7.84
CA GLU A 1141 -15.38 50.63 7.83
C GLU A 1141 -14.92 50.21 6.43
N SER A 1142 -15.24 51.01 5.39
CA SER A 1142 -14.84 50.74 4.01
C SER A 1142 -13.31 50.58 3.91
N VAL A 1143 -12.86 49.44 3.37
CA VAL A 1143 -11.42 49.18 3.17
C VAL A 1143 -10.84 50.19 2.18
N TRP A 1144 -11.63 50.63 1.19
CA TRP A 1144 -11.25 51.70 0.26
C TRP A 1144 -10.84 52.97 1.03
N ARG A 1145 -11.78 53.56 1.79
CA ARG A 1145 -11.56 54.84 2.48
C ARG A 1145 -10.44 54.76 3.53
N ARG A 1146 -10.35 53.64 4.25
CA ARG A 1146 -9.30 53.43 5.28
C ARG A 1146 -7.90 53.29 4.69
N ASN A 1147 -7.78 53.04 3.38
CA ASN A 1147 -6.51 52.81 2.71
C ASN A 1147 -6.25 53.84 1.59
N GLY A 1148 -6.81 55.06 1.73
CA GLY A 1148 -6.53 56.18 0.82
C GLY A 1148 -7.11 56.00 -0.58
N ALA A 1149 -8.30 55.40 -0.68
CA ALA A 1149 -9.02 55.24 -1.93
C ALA A 1149 -10.49 55.64 -1.80
N THR A 1150 -11.04 56.14 -2.92
CA THR A 1150 -12.42 56.58 -3.04
C THR A 1150 -13.24 55.52 -3.78
N GLU A 1151 -14.29 55.03 -3.11
CA GLU A 1151 -15.32 54.15 -3.67
C GLU A 1151 -16.43 55.03 -4.30
N VAL A 1152 -16.50 55.06 -5.63
CA VAL A 1152 -17.38 55.96 -6.40
C VAL A 1152 -18.80 55.41 -6.52
N VAL A 1153 -18.92 54.13 -6.86
CA VAL A 1153 -20.20 53.42 -6.95
C VAL A 1153 -20.09 52.12 -6.17
N ARG A 1154 -21.15 51.76 -5.44
CA ARG A 1154 -21.27 50.48 -4.75
C ARG A 1154 -22.71 49.99 -4.73
N ALA A 1155 -22.92 48.69 -4.91
CA ALA A 1155 -24.21 48.04 -4.79
C ALA A 1155 -24.07 46.64 -4.20
N GLY A 1156 -24.83 46.36 -3.14
CA GLY A 1156 -25.02 45.02 -2.57
C GLY A 1156 -26.26 44.36 -3.16
N HIS A 1157 -26.37 43.04 -3.00
CA HIS A 1157 -27.55 42.27 -3.40
C HIS A 1157 -27.98 42.46 -4.87
N THR A 1158 -27.00 42.72 -5.75
CA THR A 1158 -27.23 43.07 -7.16
C THR A 1158 -26.23 42.33 -8.03
N SER A 1159 -26.71 41.42 -8.88
CA SER A 1159 -25.89 40.75 -9.89
C SER A 1159 -25.69 41.68 -11.07
N THR A 1160 -24.48 41.71 -11.62
CA THR A 1160 -24.11 42.57 -12.74
C THR A 1160 -23.34 41.82 -13.81
N PHE A 1161 -23.39 42.33 -15.03
CA PHE A 1161 -22.41 42.03 -16.07
C PHE A 1161 -21.96 43.36 -16.68
N GLN A 1162 -20.79 43.35 -17.30
CA GLN A 1162 -20.19 44.55 -17.85
C GLN A 1162 -19.89 44.40 -19.33
N GLY A 1163 -20.22 45.41 -20.12
CA GLY A 1163 -19.75 45.55 -21.50
C GLY A 1163 -18.67 46.61 -21.57
N ILE A 1164 -17.49 46.23 -22.06
CA ILE A 1164 -16.36 47.15 -22.21
C ILE A 1164 -16.06 47.32 -23.68
N ARG A 1165 -16.30 48.53 -24.20
CA ARG A 1165 -15.99 48.89 -25.59
C ARG A 1165 -14.64 49.58 -25.64
N VAL A 1166 -13.73 49.02 -26.42
CA VAL A 1166 -12.40 49.56 -26.67
C VAL A 1166 -12.37 50.14 -28.07
N SER A 1167 -11.89 51.37 -28.19
CA SER A 1167 -11.63 52.07 -29.44
C SER A 1167 -10.17 52.55 -29.47
N LYS A 1168 -9.78 53.26 -30.53
CA LYS A 1168 -8.41 53.79 -30.66
C LYS A 1168 -7.96 54.62 -29.44
N ASN A 1169 -8.82 55.52 -28.93
CA ASN A 1169 -8.43 56.48 -27.88
C ASN A 1169 -9.32 56.41 -26.62
N GLN A 1170 -10.37 55.57 -26.63
CA GLN A 1170 -11.28 55.44 -25.50
C GLN A 1170 -11.54 53.98 -25.15
N LEU A 1171 -11.61 53.71 -23.85
CA LEU A 1171 -12.17 52.50 -23.25
C LEU A 1171 -13.41 52.93 -22.47
N ARG A 1172 -14.59 52.52 -22.93
CA ARG A 1172 -15.87 52.78 -22.25
C ARG A 1172 -16.33 51.53 -21.52
N TYR A 1173 -16.64 51.69 -20.24
CA TYR A 1173 -17.15 50.64 -19.38
C TYR A 1173 -18.62 50.92 -19.04
N GLU A 1174 -19.48 49.91 -19.18
CA GLU A 1174 -20.88 49.95 -18.77
C GLU A 1174 -21.20 48.70 -17.92
N ALA A 1175 -21.57 48.89 -16.64
CA ALA A 1175 -22.11 47.84 -15.78
C ALA A 1175 -23.63 47.87 -15.80
N LEU A 1176 -24.28 46.75 -16.09
CA LEU A 1176 -25.73 46.62 -16.09
C LEU A 1176 -26.20 45.76 -14.93
N VAL A 1177 -27.37 46.10 -14.37
CA VAL A 1177 -28.05 45.24 -13.40
C VAL A 1177 -28.60 44.02 -14.13
N ALA A 1178 -28.00 42.86 -13.89
CA ALA A 1178 -28.37 41.60 -14.53
C ALA A 1178 -29.53 40.91 -13.81
N ALA A 1179 -29.56 40.99 -12.48
CA ALA A 1179 -30.61 40.41 -11.65
C ALA A 1179 -30.58 40.96 -10.21
N LYS A 1180 -31.74 40.87 -9.55
CA LYS A 1180 -31.93 41.07 -8.11
C LYS A 1180 -32.61 39.81 -7.57
N TRP A 1181 -31.83 38.90 -6.99
CA TRP A 1181 -32.32 37.57 -6.58
C TRP A 1181 -33.02 37.56 -5.23
N ASP A 1182 -32.93 38.67 -4.49
CA ASP A 1182 -33.69 38.95 -3.28
C ASP A 1182 -34.15 40.43 -3.28
N ASP A 1183 -34.92 40.81 -2.26
CA ASP A 1183 -35.51 42.15 -2.09
C ASP A 1183 -34.59 43.15 -1.39
N ARG A 1184 -33.30 42.82 -1.19
CA ARG A 1184 -32.33 43.59 -0.40
C ARG A 1184 -31.34 44.42 -1.24
N SER A 1185 -31.53 44.46 -2.56
CA SER A 1185 -30.73 45.29 -3.48
C SER A 1185 -30.58 46.72 -2.96
N THR A 1186 -29.33 47.19 -2.83
CA THR A 1186 -29.05 48.54 -2.30
C THR A 1186 -29.10 49.64 -3.37
N THR A 1187 -29.37 49.29 -4.63
CA THR A 1187 -29.55 50.24 -5.75
C THR A 1187 -31.01 50.36 -6.17
N ASP A 1188 -31.41 51.56 -6.58
CA ASP A 1188 -32.72 51.89 -7.16
C ASP A 1188 -32.85 51.47 -8.63
N LYS A 1189 -31.74 51.19 -9.32
CA LYS A 1189 -31.71 50.79 -10.74
C LYS A 1189 -32.43 49.48 -11.00
N GLY A 1190 -33.28 49.43 -12.02
CA GLY A 1190 -34.01 48.24 -12.45
C GLY A 1190 -33.13 47.21 -13.17
N VAL A 1191 -33.61 45.96 -13.28
CA VAL A 1191 -32.94 44.93 -14.11
C VAL A 1191 -32.90 45.39 -15.58
N GLY A 1192 -31.73 45.33 -16.20
CA GLY A 1192 -31.45 45.83 -17.54
C GLY A 1192 -31.01 47.30 -17.60
N GLU A 1193 -31.09 48.05 -16.49
CA GLU A 1193 -30.59 49.43 -16.43
C GLU A 1193 -29.07 49.47 -16.19
N VAL A 1194 -28.45 50.58 -16.63
CA VAL A 1194 -27.04 50.86 -16.36
C VAL A 1194 -26.88 51.26 -14.89
N LEU A 1195 -26.13 50.45 -14.15
CA LEU A 1195 -25.76 50.71 -12.77
C LEU A 1195 -24.64 51.76 -12.69
N ASP A 1196 -23.65 51.65 -13.57
CA ASP A 1196 -22.43 52.45 -13.55
C ASP A 1196 -21.81 52.53 -14.95
N ALA A 1197 -21.28 53.70 -15.32
CA ALA A 1197 -20.62 53.90 -16.60
C ALA A 1197 -19.55 55.01 -16.51
N PHE A 1198 -18.41 54.76 -17.15
CA PHE A 1198 -17.32 55.72 -17.26
C PHE A 1198 -16.52 55.49 -18.55
N THR A 1199 -15.72 56.50 -18.92
CA THR A 1199 -14.82 56.43 -20.08
C THR A 1199 -13.40 56.77 -19.68
N VAL A 1200 -12.46 55.87 -19.98
CA VAL A 1200 -11.02 56.15 -19.93
C VAL A 1200 -10.60 56.66 -21.31
N THR A 1201 -10.09 57.89 -21.39
CA THR A 1201 -9.51 58.47 -22.61
C THR A 1201 -8.00 58.57 -22.47
N LYS A 1202 -7.25 58.02 -23.44
CA LYS A 1202 -5.78 58.08 -23.49
C LYS A 1202 -5.31 58.71 -24.80
N TYR A 1203 -4.66 59.86 -24.67
CA TYR A 1203 -4.08 60.61 -25.79
C TYR A 1203 -2.74 60.03 -26.22
N ASP A 1204 -2.27 60.40 -27.41
CA ASP A 1204 -1.03 59.86 -27.99
C ASP A 1204 0.23 60.38 -27.26
N ASP A 1205 0.11 61.47 -26.50
CA ASP A 1205 1.15 62.01 -25.61
C ASP A 1205 1.27 61.26 -24.27
N GLY A 1206 0.41 60.26 -24.04
CA GLY A 1206 0.36 59.46 -22.81
C GLY A 1206 -0.56 60.03 -21.72
N THR A 1207 -1.15 61.22 -21.91
CA THR A 1207 -2.12 61.78 -20.97
C THR A 1207 -3.37 60.90 -20.90
N LYS A 1208 -3.77 60.51 -19.68
CA LYS A 1208 -4.94 59.68 -19.40
C LYS A 1208 -5.93 60.40 -18.49
N TYR A 1209 -7.21 60.36 -18.85
CA TYR A 1209 -8.32 60.82 -18.01
C TYR A 1209 -9.40 59.75 -17.91
N VAL A 1210 -10.05 59.67 -16.76
CA VAL A 1210 -11.26 58.89 -16.53
C VAL A 1210 -12.39 59.88 -16.27
N THR A 1211 -13.46 59.79 -17.06
CA THR A 1211 -14.63 60.67 -16.93
C THR A 1211 -15.88 59.87 -16.63
N GLU A 1212 -16.62 60.31 -15.62
CA GLU A 1212 -17.96 59.80 -15.31
C GLU A 1212 -18.93 60.07 -16.47
N GLU A 1213 -19.99 59.27 -16.59
CA GLU A 1213 -21.01 59.45 -17.65
C GLU A 1213 -21.58 60.88 -17.65
N GLY A 1214 -21.59 61.52 -18.83
CA GLY A 1214 -22.06 62.89 -19.00
C GLY A 1214 -21.03 64.00 -18.67
N VAL A 1215 -19.85 63.66 -18.17
CA VAL A 1215 -18.75 64.62 -17.93
C VAL A 1215 -17.89 64.78 -19.20
N PRO A 1216 -17.69 66.00 -19.73
CA PRO A 1216 -16.86 66.20 -20.91
C PRO A 1216 -15.40 65.77 -20.69
N VAL A 1217 -14.82 65.12 -21.69
CA VAL A 1217 -13.40 64.74 -21.67
C VAL A 1217 -12.52 66.01 -21.76
N PRO A 1218 -11.56 66.22 -20.84
CA PRO A 1218 -10.61 67.32 -20.94
C PRO A 1218 -9.84 67.26 -22.27
N GLY A 1219 -9.69 68.41 -22.95
CA GLY A 1219 -8.97 68.49 -24.22
C GLY A 1219 -7.47 68.16 -24.09
N GLU A 1220 -6.85 67.74 -25.19
CA GLU A 1220 -5.41 67.43 -25.26
C GLU A 1220 -4.59 68.66 -24.81
N ARG A 1221 -3.64 68.49 -23.88
CA ARG A 1221 -2.78 69.58 -23.42
C ARG A 1221 -1.88 70.00 -24.58
N SER A 1222 -2.19 71.14 -25.21
CA SER A 1222 -1.32 71.76 -26.22
C SER A 1222 0.08 72.03 -25.64
N THR A 1223 1.06 71.23 -26.04
CA THR A 1223 2.48 71.51 -25.80
C THR A 1223 2.93 72.69 -26.67
N ARG A 1224 2.72 73.91 -26.15
CA ARG A 1224 3.44 75.12 -26.59
C ARG A 1224 4.28 75.67 -25.44
N ARG A 1225 5.39 74.98 -25.18
CA ARG A 1225 6.77 75.45 -24.93
C ARG A 1225 7.49 74.51 -23.98
#